data_AF-A0A4R7TVG8-F1
#
_entry.id   AF-A0A4R7TVG8-F1
#
_cell.length_a   1.000
_cell.length_b   1.000
_cell.length_c   1.000
_cell.angle_alpha   90.00
_cell.angle_beta   90.00
_cell.angle_gamma   90.00
#
_symmetry.space_group_name_H-M   'P 1'
#
loop_
_entity.id
_entity.type
_entity.pdbx_description
1 polymer ?
#
loop_
_entity_poly.entity_id
_entity_poly.type
_entity_poly.pdbx_seq_one_letter_code
_entity_poly.pdbx_strand_id
1 'polypeptide(L)'
;MKQKNRVLLSTLGLVGGGILGILPTALLSKKCGETKPEIKQDTKEVQSAKKIKEIYENTQKALKEANIFLAAPTEEEADKAVKIIDQQIANIEKEFPEYLGKELGKDINTNVLAWIKGIKYNLELQKSSFTSGIRYLLARFNWGPASSYLSSGYAWNAPVPKTEEIAKKWLDTLKEAVRLKIVPSKVWIKNAINQIVRQALFGNPGSAKKIEDWLKETSNKEINLNDLIDAGDFGPNTKAFYKYYINDYYKASTYGVGQNIDEFKILKENSLNEKENFVEFEDSQKKKTTLYGVGLTETDLKQEKVGIGFMEVSDEAKAKGITGASIYNHLLKMCTTSDLTDQQVFEKGYNTSKAAAENMTKIADKVATLLTGSADADWKPKIKFDENATGDIKDVELKVREGKKVNLPDFIKWLNDESFFFGREEKSYYSEAKVKELLDSTELKPARDELTKFGYNHLLEPANKDQKYRGITNGQFYYGALEGFKAYYQFREATQNYGRTFFDKAVPDYGVQTYDFGDRDAAGVGAYETAVRNFMFNADPYYGLQKWSVTSFANHESMMGHHNQLMYAEHHLTKFKDKDGNEIALTPGIFDYTSYIEGWALFMEWFGIEAKFYGTPDYVSTNLDSLPTDFGWNKSYGITSFLKDVNINWDKEEEVNKSAEAQKMKTLHGGVYYNKVNEAGNSVFTTEGAKIKAAAELCNMLQYFGALNEAQLRNMRLLFDTAYHGATVKGAADLTGGWSIEKVRKYMSDNSALGVGDKESEAKRYLNFVGQATSYNSGKEILKDLYEEVRATTKLSREDFVNKDNHTNTKKFFDILLRNSALPMDAVVAIVRAEYGIKK
;
A
#
# COMPACT_ATOMS: atom_id res chain seq x y z
N MET A 1 17.89 -9.15 -4.49
CA MET A 1 17.83 -8.85 -3.05
C MET A 1 17.14 -10.00 -2.33
N LYS A 2 17.87 -10.73 -1.47
CA LYS A 2 17.35 -11.79 -0.59
C LYS A 2 17.58 -11.31 0.85
N GLN A 3 16.61 -10.68 1.50
CA GLN A 3 16.63 -10.58 2.95
C GLN A 3 15.93 -11.82 3.51
N LYS A 4 16.75 -12.76 3.99
CA LYS A 4 16.31 -13.93 4.72
C LYS A 4 16.03 -13.49 6.16
N ASN A 5 14.78 -13.54 6.59
CA ASN A 5 14.43 -13.60 8.00
C ASN A 5 15.03 -14.89 8.59
N ARG A 6 16.12 -14.75 9.34
CA ARG A 6 16.64 -15.79 10.23
C ARG A 6 16.38 -15.33 11.67
N VAL A 7 15.29 -15.84 12.24
CA VAL A 7 15.10 -15.90 13.69
C VAL A 7 16.01 -17.00 14.22
N LEU A 8 16.99 -16.65 15.04
CA LEU A 8 17.83 -17.59 15.77
C LEU A 8 17.19 -17.82 17.14
N LEU A 9 16.62 -19.01 17.34
CA LEU A 9 16.31 -19.55 18.66
C LEU A 9 17.62 -19.94 19.38
N SER A 10 17.75 -19.58 20.65
CA SER A 10 18.60 -20.31 21.59
C SER A 10 17.87 -20.61 22.90
N THR A 11 17.70 -21.90 23.15
CA THR A 11 17.48 -22.58 24.44
C THR A 11 18.47 -23.76 24.38
N LEU A 12 19.18 -24.24 25.41
CA LEU A 12 18.92 -24.43 26.84
C LEU A 12 20.26 -24.92 27.48
N GLY A 13 20.43 -24.86 28.81
CA GLY A 13 21.47 -25.65 29.51
C GLY A 13 21.84 -25.24 30.94
N LEU A 14 21.22 -25.88 31.94
CA LEU A 14 21.59 -25.89 33.37
C LEU A 14 22.91 -26.65 33.65
N VAL A 15 23.61 -26.33 34.76
CA VAL A 15 23.90 -27.21 35.93
C VAL A 15 24.96 -26.60 36.89
N GLY A 16 24.68 -26.68 38.20
CA GLY A 16 25.64 -26.74 39.32
C GLY A 16 25.92 -25.40 40.03
N GLY A 17 25.85 -25.22 41.34
CA GLY A 17 25.68 -26.06 42.53
C GLY A 17 26.30 -25.29 43.71
N GLY A 18 25.72 -25.29 44.92
CA GLY A 18 26.36 -24.66 46.07
C GLY A 18 25.46 -24.23 47.24
N ILE A 19 25.27 -25.18 48.14
CA ILE A 19 24.65 -25.21 49.48
C ILE A 19 25.14 -24.13 50.49
N LEU A 20 24.27 -23.83 51.49
CA LEU A 20 24.48 -23.54 52.95
C LEU A 20 24.06 -22.17 53.50
N GLY A 21 23.20 -22.20 54.53
CA GLY A 21 22.96 -21.08 55.47
C GLY A 21 21.62 -21.14 56.22
N ILE A 22 21.55 -21.92 57.31
CA ILE A 22 20.41 -22.10 58.22
C ILE A 22 20.57 -21.17 59.44
N LEU A 23 19.52 -20.47 59.91
CA LEU A 23 19.00 -20.53 61.30
C LEU A 23 17.81 -19.56 61.55
N PRO A 24 16.95 -19.84 62.56
CA PRO A 24 15.52 -19.51 62.58
C PRO A 24 15.13 -18.51 63.69
N THR A 25 13.89 -18.03 63.66
CA THR A 25 13.15 -17.76 64.90
C THR A 25 11.64 -17.85 64.67
N ALA A 26 11.03 -18.80 65.39
CA ALA A 26 9.60 -18.93 65.66
C ALA A 26 9.15 -17.75 66.57
N LEU A 27 7.89 -17.34 66.74
CA LEU A 27 6.60 -18.01 66.84
C LEU A 27 5.52 -16.92 66.64
N LEU A 28 4.36 -17.27 66.08
CA LEU A 28 3.06 -17.02 66.72
C LEU A 28 1.95 -17.71 65.92
N SER A 29 1.45 -18.77 66.53
CA SER A 29 0.33 -19.58 66.08
C SER A 29 -0.97 -18.79 66.07
N LYS A 30 -1.65 -18.76 64.92
CA LYS A 30 -3.11 -18.71 64.87
C LYS A 30 -3.58 -19.82 63.96
N LYS A 31 -4.42 -20.69 64.52
CA LYS A 31 -5.22 -21.68 63.80
C LYS A 31 -6.00 -20.95 62.70
N CYS A 32 -5.56 -21.07 61.46
CA CYS A 32 -6.44 -20.94 60.30
C CYS A 32 -6.81 -22.35 59.88
N GLY A 33 -8.11 -22.59 59.69
CA GLY A 33 -8.61 -23.87 59.23
C GLY A 33 -7.94 -24.26 57.92
N GLU A 34 -7.85 -25.57 57.69
CA GLU A 34 -7.50 -26.13 56.40
C GLU A 34 -8.51 -25.63 55.35
N THR A 35 -8.19 -24.53 54.69
CA THR A 35 -8.77 -24.25 53.37
C THR A 35 -8.20 -25.30 52.46
N LYS A 36 -9.04 -26.25 52.04
CA LYS A 36 -8.76 -27.06 50.85
C LYS A 36 -8.22 -26.12 49.77
N PRO A 37 -7.10 -26.43 49.10
CA PRO A 37 -6.62 -25.58 48.02
C PRO A 37 -7.78 -25.44 47.03
N GLU A 38 -8.27 -24.21 46.88
CA GLU A 38 -9.26 -23.87 45.89
C GLU A 38 -8.65 -24.28 44.55
N ILE A 39 -9.23 -25.29 43.88
CA ILE A 39 -8.76 -25.70 42.57
C ILE A 39 -9.08 -24.52 41.66
N LYS A 40 -8.09 -23.64 41.43
CA LYS A 40 -8.22 -22.58 40.44
C LYS A 40 -8.54 -23.27 39.11
N GLN A 41 -9.67 -22.94 38.50
CA GLN A 41 -10.04 -23.41 37.17
C GLN A 41 -9.95 -22.23 36.21
N ASP A 42 -9.55 -22.51 34.97
CA ASP A 42 -9.58 -21.53 33.90
C ASP A 42 -11.03 -21.06 33.67
N THR A 43 -11.22 -19.76 33.39
CA THR A 43 -12.52 -19.26 32.97
C THR A 43 -12.94 -19.86 31.63
N LYS A 44 -14.23 -19.78 31.28
CA LYS A 44 -14.73 -20.30 30.00
C LYS A 44 -14.00 -19.66 28.81
N GLU A 45 -13.70 -18.37 28.89
CA GLU A 45 -12.98 -17.63 27.84
C GLU A 45 -11.54 -18.15 27.66
N VAL A 46 -10.84 -18.41 28.77
CA VAL A 46 -9.48 -18.95 28.75
C VAL A 46 -9.47 -20.37 28.18
N GLN A 47 -10.46 -21.20 28.55
CA GLN A 47 -10.62 -22.54 27.99
C GLN A 47 -10.85 -22.48 26.47
N SER A 48 -11.75 -21.60 26.01
CA SER A 48 -11.99 -21.39 24.58
C SER A 48 -10.74 -20.90 23.84
N ALA A 49 -9.99 -19.95 24.42
CA ALA A 49 -8.74 -19.44 23.85
C ALA A 49 -7.67 -20.54 23.72
N LYS A 50 -7.50 -21.40 24.75
CA LYS A 50 -6.62 -22.59 24.66
C LYS A 50 -7.08 -23.52 23.55
N LYS A 51 -8.39 -23.77 23.46
CA LYS A 51 -8.95 -24.75 22.53
C LYS A 51 -8.82 -24.31 21.07
N ILE A 52 -9.11 -23.05 20.74
CA ILE A 52 -8.96 -22.56 19.37
C ILE A 52 -7.49 -22.53 18.93
N LYS A 53 -6.58 -22.17 19.85
CA LYS A 53 -5.12 -22.23 19.60
C LYS A 53 -4.65 -23.67 19.35
N GLU A 54 -5.13 -24.64 20.13
CA GLU A 54 -4.85 -26.07 19.94
C GLU A 54 -5.31 -26.56 18.56
N ILE A 55 -6.53 -26.21 18.14
CA ILE A 55 -7.06 -26.57 16.81
C ILE A 55 -6.16 -26.01 15.70
N TYR A 56 -5.73 -24.75 15.81
CA TYR A 56 -4.82 -24.15 14.85
C TYR A 56 -3.48 -24.90 14.77
N GLU A 57 -2.84 -25.17 15.91
CA GLU A 57 -1.56 -25.89 15.97
C GLU A 57 -1.67 -27.31 15.41
N ASN A 58 -2.75 -28.01 15.74
CA ASN A 58 -3.06 -29.34 15.20
C ASN A 58 -3.26 -29.30 13.68
N THR A 59 -3.88 -28.24 13.15
CA THR A 59 -4.02 -28.05 11.70
C THR A 59 -2.64 -27.93 11.03
N GLN A 60 -1.78 -27.04 11.55
CA GLN A 60 -0.45 -26.81 10.97
C GLN A 60 0.39 -28.09 11.01
N LYS A 61 0.31 -28.84 12.12
CA LYS A 61 0.97 -30.14 12.25
C LYS A 61 0.45 -31.16 11.23
N ALA A 62 -0.87 -31.30 11.10
CA ALA A 62 -1.48 -32.26 10.19
C ALA A 62 -1.14 -31.96 8.71
N LEU A 63 -1.17 -30.69 8.30
CA LEU A 63 -0.77 -30.28 6.94
C LEU A 63 0.71 -30.58 6.66
N LYS A 64 1.59 -30.36 7.65
CA LYS A 64 3.01 -30.68 7.54
C LYS A 64 3.24 -32.19 7.42
N GLU A 65 2.58 -32.99 8.25
CA GLU A 65 2.65 -34.46 8.23
C GLU A 65 2.06 -35.06 6.95
N ALA A 66 1.11 -34.36 6.32
CA ALA A 66 0.54 -34.75 5.03
C ALA A 66 1.52 -34.64 3.86
N ASN A 67 2.65 -33.94 4.02
CA ASN A 67 3.71 -33.77 3.03
C ASN A 67 3.20 -33.22 1.67
N ILE A 68 2.32 -32.21 1.72
CA ILE A 68 1.73 -31.57 0.53
C ILE A 68 2.78 -30.71 -0.18
N PHE A 69 2.96 -30.91 -1.47
CA PHE A 69 3.88 -30.08 -2.27
C PHE A 69 3.26 -28.74 -2.66
N LEU A 70 3.41 -27.73 -1.80
CA LEU A 70 2.78 -26.42 -1.96
C LEU A 70 3.30 -25.56 -3.12
N ALA A 71 4.39 -25.94 -3.80
CA ALA A 71 4.84 -25.18 -4.98
C ALA A 71 4.03 -25.52 -6.25
N ALA A 72 3.36 -26.68 -6.28
CA ALA A 72 2.38 -27.08 -7.29
C ALA A 72 1.67 -28.35 -6.83
N PRO A 73 0.61 -28.22 -6.02
CA PRO A 73 -0.11 -29.38 -5.52
C PRO A 73 -0.82 -30.10 -6.69
N THR A 74 -0.73 -31.42 -6.70
CA THR A 74 -1.59 -32.28 -7.52
C THR A 74 -3.03 -32.22 -7.02
N GLU A 75 -3.99 -32.74 -7.79
CA GLU A 75 -5.38 -32.88 -7.34
C GLU A 75 -5.48 -33.73 -6.06
N GLU A 76 -4.75 -34.85 -6.00
CA GLU A 76 -4.71 -35.71 -4.80
C GLU A 76 -4.12 -34.99 -3.57
N GLU A 77 -3.03 -34.22 -3.77
CA GLU A 77 -2.42 -33.42 -2.70
C GLU A 77 -3.38 -32.32 -2.20
N ALA A 78 -4.11 -31.68 -3.12
CA ALA A 78 -5.14 -30.70 -2.79
C ALA A 78 -6.31 -31.33 -2.02
N ASP A 79 -6.83 -32.47 -2.47
CA ASP A 79 -7.92 -33.20 -1.79
C ASP A 79 -7.52 -33.63 -0.37
N LYS A 80 -6.28 -34.09 -0.21
CA LYS A 80 -5.73 -34.44 1.12
C LYS A 80 -5.69 -33.21 2.03
N ALA A 81 -5.27 -32.07 1.52
CA ALA A 81 -5.25 -30.80 2.26
C ALA A 81 -6.66 -30.38 2.67
N VAL A 82 -7.62 -30.44 1.74
CA VAL A 82 -9.02 -30.08 1.97
C VAL A 82 -9.64 -30.95 3.07
N LYS A 83 -9.42 -32.27 3.05
CA LYS A 83 -9.93 -33.18 4.10
C LYS A 83 -9.41 -32.83 5.50
N ILE A 84 -8.13 -32.47 5.60
CA ILE A 84 -7.53 -32.04 6.87
C ILE A 84 -8.18 -30.75 7.33
N ILE A 85 -8.31 -29.76 6.44
CA ILE A 85 -8.87 -28.44 6.77
C ILE A 85 -10.35 -28.57 7.16
N ASP A 86 -11.14 -29.34 6.42
CA ASP A 86 -12.56 -29.58 6.71
C ASP A 86 -12.78 -30.20 8.08
N GLN A 87 -11.93 -31.16 8.47
CA GLN A 87 -12.00 -31.75 9.80
C GLN A 87 -11.75 -30.69 10.89
N GLN A 88 -10.85 -29.73 10.66
CA GLN A 88 -10.54 -28.69 11.65
C GLN A 88 -11.61 -27.62 11.68
N ILE A 89 -12.17 -27.23 10.54
CA ILE A 89 -13.35 -26.34 10.49
C ILE A 89 -14.53 -26.98 11.25
N ALA A 90 -14.80 -28.27 11.03
CA ALA A 90 -15.85 -28.99 11.75
C ALA A 90 -15.59 -29.06 13.26
N ASN A 91 -14.32 -29.18 13.68
CA ASN A 91 -13.95 -29.08 15.10
C ASN A 91 -14.27 -27.69 15.66
N ILE A 92 -13.94 -26.61 14.94
CA ILE A 92 -14.29 -25.23 15.36
C ILE A 92 -15.82 -25.09 15.48
N GLU A 93 -16.56 -25.58 14.50
CA GLU A 93 -18.03 -25.49 14.48
C GLU A 93 -18.69 -26.26 15.63
N LYS A 94 -18.11 -27.40 15.99
CA LYS A 94 -18.57 -28.22 17.12
C LYS A 94 -18.22 -27.60 18.47
N GLU A 95 -17.02 -27.07 18.63
CA GLU A 95 -16.51 -26.56 19.91
C GLU A 95 -17.03 -25.14 20.22
N PHE A 96 -17.38 -24.36 19.20
CA PHE A 96 -17.76 -22.94 19.35
C PHE A 96 -19.07 -22.54 18.66
N PRO A 97 -20.18 -23.31 18.79
CA PRO A 97 -21.44 -22.97 18.14
C PRO A 97 -21.97 -21.58 18.53
N GLU A 98 -21.73 -21.13 19.77
CA GLU A 98 -22.16 -19.82 20.25
C GLU A 98 -21.40 -18.63 19.61
N TYR A 99 -20.19 -18.86 19.09
CA TYR A 99 -19.37 -17.84 18.41
C TYR A 99 -19.62 -17.78 16.90
N LEU A 100 -20.38 -18.73 16.35
CA LEU A 100 -20.59 -18.91 14.92
C LEU A 100 -22.04 -18.72 14.48
N GLY A 101 -22.97 -18.56 15.43
CA GLY A 101 -24.37 -18.25 15.16
C GLY A 101 -24.55 -16.95 14.36
N LYS A 102 -25.69 -16.84 13.67
CA LYS A 102 -26.08 -15.62 12.94
C LYS A 102 -26.30 -14.42 13.86
N GLU A 103 -26.80 -14.67 15.07
CA GLU A 103 -26.87 -13.67 16.14
C GLU A 103 -25.90 -14.08 17.24
N LEU A 104 -24.98 -13.19 17.60
CA LEU A 104 -24.07 -13.40 18.72
C LEU A 104 -24.74 -12.96 20.02
N GLY A 105 -24.53 -13.73 21.08
CA GLY A 105 -25.05 -13.40 22.42
C GLY A 105 -24.44 -12.11 22.96
N LYS A 106 -25.18 -11.39 23.81
CA LYS A 106 -24.70 -10.14 24.44
C LYS A 106 -23.46 -10.32 25.32
N ASP A 107 -23.26 -11.52 25.85
CA ASP A 107 -22.16 -11.85 26.76
C ASP A 107 -20.97 -12.48 26.03
N ILE A 108 -20.90 -12.35 24.69
CA ILE A 108 -19.82 -12.97 23.93
C ILE A 108 -18.49 -12.26 24.19
N ASN A 109 -17.44 -13.04 24.50
CA ASN A 109 -16.10 -12.47 24.60
C ASN A 109 -15.54 -12.17 23.20
N THR A 110 -15.42 -10.89 22.86
CA THR A 110 -15.03 -10.41 21.53
C THR A 110 -13.59 -10.72 21.17
N ASN A 111 -12.70 -10.91 22.15
CA ASN A 111 -11.32 -11.31 21.89
C ASN A 111 -11.22 -12.81 21.56
N VAL A 112 -12.01 -13.66 22.23
CA VAL A 112 -12.14 -15.07 21.83
C VAL A 112 -12.81 -15.18 20.45
N LEU A 113 -13.84 -14.36 20.19
CA LEU A 113 -14.48 -14.26 18.88
C LEU A 113 -13.48 -13.89 17.78
N ALA A 114 -12.59 -12.93 18.03
CA ALA A 114 -11.53 -12.54 17.10
C ALA A 114 -10.67 -13.75 16.68
N TRP A 115 -10.22 -14.54 17.66
CA TRP A 115 -9.38 -15.71 17.40
C TRP A 115 -10.13 -16.78 16.61
N ILE A 116 -11.37 -17.08 17.00
CA ILE A 116 -12.21 -18.08 16.31
C ILE A 116 -12.51 -17.67 14.88
N LYS A 117 -12.99 -16.44 14.66
CA LYS A 117 -13.33 -15.93 13.33
C LYS A 117 -12.08 -15.80 12.45
N GLY A 118 -10.98 -15.27 12.99
CA GLY A 118 -9.73 -15.14 12.25
C GLY A 118 -9.15 -16.49 11.81
N ILE A 119 -9.05 -17.46 12.73
CA ILE A 119 -8.54 -18.81 12.41
C ILE A 119 -9.46 -19.53 11.44
N LYS A 120 -10.78 -19.50 11.66
CA LYS A 120 -11.76 -20.11 10.74
C LYS A 120 -11.66 -19.50 9.34
N TYR A 121 -11.58 -18.18 9.23
CA TYR A 121 -11.44 -17.49 7.94
C TYR A 121 -10.15 -17.92 7.21
N ASN A 122 -9.00 -17.97 7.91
CA ASN A 122 -7.74 -18.46 7.33
C ASN A 122 -7.89 -19.89 6.77
N LEU A 123 -8.55 -20.78 7.52
CA LEU A 123 -8.79 -22.16 7.09
C LEU A 123 -9.72 -22.23 5.87
N GLU A 124 -10.82 -21.47 5.87
CA GLU A 124 -11.75 -21.39 4.75
C GLU A 124 -11.07 -20.83 3.50
N LEU A 125 -10.24 -19.80 3.65
CA LEU A 125 -9.47 -19.24 2.55
C LEU A 125 -8.44 -20.25 2.03
N GLN A 126 -7.75 -20.95 2.92
CA GLN A 126 -6.80 -22.00 2.54
C GLN A 126 -7.48 -23.16 1.80
N LYS A 127 -8.64 -23.60 2.28
CA LYS A 127 -9.49 -24.58 1.55
C LYS A 127 -9.89 -24.05 0.17
N SER A 128 -10.29 -22.78 0.11
CA SER A 128 -10.67 -22.13 -1.15
C SER A 128 -9.50 -22.06 -2.12
N SER A 129 -8.25 -21.86 -1.67
CA SER A 129 -7.07 -21.92 -2.54
C SER A 129 -6.95 -23.28 -3.23
N PHE A 130 -7.22 -24.38 -2.53
CA PHE A 130 -7.14 -25.74 -3.10
C PHE A 130 -8.28 -26.08 -4.06
N THR A 131 -9.43 -25.42 -3.93
CA THR A 131 -10.68 -25.78 -4.64
C THR A 131 -11.10 -24.78 -5.71
N SER A 132 -10.61 -23.54 -5.66
CA SER A 132 -11.03 -22.44 -6.57
C SER A 132 -10.54 -22.60 -8.00
N GLY A 133 -9.53 -23.42 -8.24
CA GLY A 133 -8.88 -23.60 -9.54
C GLY A 133 -7.57 -22.82 -9.72
N ILE A 134 -7.12 -22.03 -8.73
CA ILE A 134 -5.86 -21.28 -8.85
C ILE A 134 -4.61 -22.17 -9.00
N ARG A 135 -4.68 -23.47 -8.63
CA ARG A 135 -3.60 -24.44 -8.88
C ARG A 135 -3.25 -24.57 -10.35
N TYR A 136 -4.25 -24.48 -11.24
CA TYR A 136 -4.07 -24.58 -12.69
C TYR A 136 -3.32 -23.38 -13.27
N LEU A 137 -3.24 -22.29 -12.52
CA LEU A 137 -2.55 -21.05 -12.89
C LEU A 137 -1.23 -20.87 -12.11
N LEU A 138 -0.67 -21.98 -11.63
CA LEU A 138 0.62 -22.06 -10.94
C LEU A 138 0.72 -21.07 -9.76
N ALA A 139 -0.34 -20.97 -8.96
CA ALA A 139 -0.36 -20.10 -7.79
C ALA A 139 0.62 -20.54 -6.69
N ARG A 140 1.06 -19.59 -5.84
CA ARG A 140 2.06 -19.79 -4.78
C ARG A 140 1.46 -20.23 -3.44
N PHE A 141 0.97 -21.46 -3.35
CA PHE A 141 0.38 -21.97 -2.09
C PHE A 141 1.39 -21.99 -0.92
N ASN A 142 2.68 -22.11 -1.24
CA ASN A 142 3.76 -22.10 -0.25
C ASN A 142 3.99 -20.74 0.42
N TRP A 143 3.32 -19.68 -0.02
CA TRP A 143 3.31 -18.37 0.64
C TRP A 143 2.17 -18.22 1.64
N GLY A 144 1.30 -19.22 1.76
CA GLY A 144 0.17 -19.22 2.69
C GLY A 144 -1.12 -18.66 2.10
N PRO A 145 -2.23 -18.78 2.84
CA PRO A 145 -3.57 -18.46 2.33
C PRO A 145 -3.75 -16.97 2.03
N ALA A 146 -3.02 -16.07 2.69
CA ALA A 146 -3.08 -14.62 2.44
C ALA A 146 -2.28 -14.17 1.20
N SER A 147 -1.50 -15.05 0.58
CA SER A 147 -0.54 -14.70 -0.47
C SER A 147 -0.44 -15.72 -1.61
N SER A 148 -1.51 -16.49 -1.85
CA SER A 148 -1.57 -17.53 -2.90
C SER A 148 -1.77 -16.94 -4.31
N TYR A 149 -0.90 -16.02 -4.72
CA TYR A 149 -0.99 -15.30 -5.98
C TYR A 149 -0.61 -16.15 -7.21
N LEU A 150 -1.26 -15.86 -8.34
CA LEU A 150 -1.08 -16.55 -9.62
C LEU A 150 0.28 -16.24 -10.26
N SER A 151 0.87 -17.23 -10.95
CA SER A 151 2.03 -16.93 -11.79
C SER A 151 1.62 -16.11 -13.02
N SER A 152 2.39 -15.07 -13.36
CA SER A 152 1.97 -14.07 -14.35
C SER A 152 3.14 -13.34 -15.03
N GLY A 153 2.84 -12.29 -15.80
CA GLY A 153 3.84 -11.35 -16.33
C GLY A 153 4.37 -10.34 -15.31
N TYR A 154 4.01 -10.46 -14.04
CA TYR A 154 4.57 -9.65 -12.96
C TYR A 154 5.92 -10.22 -12.51
N ALA A 155 6.97 -9.39 -12.49
CA ALA A 155 8.36 -9.85 -12.44
C ALA A 155 8.65 -10.86 -11.31
N TRP A 156 8.15 -10.66 -10.10
CA TRP A 156 8.51 -11.49 -8.94
C TRP A 156 7.72 -12.81 -8.89
N ASN A 157 6.66 -12.93 -9.69
CA ASN A 157 5.81 -14.12 -9.77
C ASN A 157 5.76 -14.72 -11.18
N ALA A 158 6.83 -14.53 -11.95
CA ALA A 158 6.94 -15.10 -13.29
C ALA A 158 6.96 -16.65 -13.25
N PRO A 159 6.51 -17.32 -14.32
CA PRO A 159 6.56 -18.78 -14.46
C PRO A 159 7.99 -19.27 -14.74
N VAL A 160 8.89 -19.08 -13.77
CA VAL A 160 10.30 -19.48 -13.81
C VAL A 160 10.52 -20.55 -12.73
N PRO A 161 10.51 -21.86 -13.08
CA PRO A 161 10.71 -22.93 -12.10
C PRO A 161 12.13 -22.89 -11.54
N LYS A 162 12.24 -23.05 -10.21
CA LYS A 162 13.54 -22.99 -9.49
C LYS A 162 14.29 -24.31 -9.45
N THR A 163 13.60 -25.43 -9.71
CA THR A 163 14.16 -26.78 -9.69
C THR A 163 13.52 -27.65 -10.78
N GLU A 164 14.21 -28.72 -11.18
CA GLU A 164 13.68 -29.72 -12.14
C GLU A 164 12.38 -30.38 -11.65
N GLU A 165 12.25 -30.61 -10.35
CA GLU A 165 11.03 -31.17 -9.76
C GLU A 165 9.84 -30.20 -9.89
N ILE A 166 10.05 -28.91 -9.61
CA ILE A 166 9.03 -27.88 -9.82
C ILE A 166 8.67 -27.79 -11.30
N ALA A 167 9.66 -27.76 -12.20
CA ALA A 167 9.42 -27.69 -13.64
C ALA A 167 8.56 -28.86 -14.14
N LYS A 168 8.84 -30.09 -13.67
CA LYS A 168 8.06 -31.28 -14.01
C LYS A 168 6.61 -31.16 -13.51
N LYS A 169 6.40 -30.87 -12.22
CA LYS A 169 5.05 -30.75 -11.66
C LYS A 169 4.25 -29.60 -12.29
N TRP A 170 4.91 -28.49 -12.59
CA TRP A 170 4.29 -27.36 -13.29
C TRP A 170 3.86 -27.75 -14.71
N LEU A 171 4.72 -28.44 -15.46
CA LEU A 171 4.37 -28.95 -16.78
C LEU A 171 3.15 -29.87 -16.75
N ASP A 172 3.11 -30.82 -15.81
CA ASP A 172 1.99 -31.74 -15.65
C ASP A 172 0.70 -30.99 -15.28
N THR A 173 0.80 -30.00 -14.40
CA THR A 173 -0.33 -29.13 -14.01
C THR A 173 -0.86 -28.30 -15.19
N LEU A 174 0.02 -27.74 -16.02
CA LEU A 174 -0.40 -26.97 -17.20
C LEU A 174 -1.06 -27.85 -18.26
N LYS A 175 -0.61 -29.09 -18.45
CA LYS A 175 -1.29 -30.05 -19.32
C LYS A 175 -2.70 -30.37 -18.84
N GLU A 176 -2.86 -30.54 -17.53
CA GLU A 176 -4.18 -30.70 -16.90
C GLU A 176 -5.05 -29.44 -17.10
N ALA A 177 -4.46 -28.25 -16.92
CA ALA A 177 -5.13 -26.97 -17.11
C ALA A 177 -5.65 -26.80 -18.55
N VAL A 178 -4.83 -27.12 -19.56
CA VAL A 178 -5.23 -27.09 -20.98
C VAL A 178 -6.38 -28.05 -21.26
N ARG A 179 -6.35 -29.27 -20.71
CA ARG A 179 -7.44 -30.24 -20.84
C ARG A 179 -8.76 -29.70 -20.28
N LEU A 180 -8.70 -28.99 -19.16
CA LEU A 180 -9.85 -28.34 -18.52
C LEU A 180 -10.20 -26.97 -19.12
N LYS A 181 -9.46 -26.51 -20.13
CA LYS A 181 -9.54 -25.17 -20.71
C LYS A 181 -9.32 -24.04 -19.70
N ILE A 182 -8.65 -24.30 -18.58
CA ILE A 182 -8.30 -23.29 -17.57
C ILE A 182 -6.98 -22.63 -18.01
N VAL A 183 -7.05 -21.78 -19.02
CA VAL A 183 -5.89 -21.14 -19.66
C VAL A 183 -6.14 -19.63 -19.74
N PRO A 184 -5.29 -18.75 -19.18
CA PRO A 184 -5.46 -17.30 -19.24
C PRO A 184 -5.46 -16.74 -20.67
N SER A 185 -5.81 -15.46 -20.82
CA SER A 185 -5.80 -14.78 -22.13
C SER A 185 -4.42 -14.80 -22.79
N LYS A 186 -4.38 -14.72 -24.13
CA LYS A 186 -3.11 -14.64 -24.86
C LYS A 186 -2.29 -13.41 -24.46
N VAL A 187 -2.93 -12.26 -24.22
CA VAL A 187 -2.25 -11.05 -23.72
C VAL A 187 -1.57 -11.32 -22.36
N TRP A 188 -2.25 -12.02 -21.45
CA TRP A 188 -1.67 -12.44 -20.17
C TRP A 188 -0.45 -13.35 -20.35
N ILE A 189 -0.60 -14.40 -21.16
CA ILE A 189 0.49 -15.37 -21.38
C ILE A 189 1.67 -14.70 -22.06
N LYS A 190 1.44 -13.77 -23.00
CA LYS A 190 2.48 -12.99 -23.67
C LYS A 190 3.29 -12.14 -22.67
N ASN A 191 2.63 -11.51 -21.69
CA ASN A 191 3.33 -10.81 -20.60
C ASN A 191 4.20 -11.76 -19.77
N ALA A 192 3.74 -12.99 -19.52
CA ALA A 192 4.52 -14.01 -18.81
C ALA A 192 5.72 -14.53 -19.63
N ILE A 193 5.55 -14.71 -20.95
CA ILE A 193 6.63 -15.07 -21.88
C ILE A 193 7.71 -13.99 -21.90
N ASN A 194 7.31 -12.72 -21.88
CA ASN A 194 8.24 -11.60 -21.76
C ASN A 194 9.16 -11.74 -20.51
N GLN A 195 8.59 -12.14 -19.37
CA GLN A 195 9.37 -12.39 -18.15
C GLN A 195 10.24 -13.65 -18.24
N ILE A 196 9.78 -14.72 -18.90
CA ILE A 196 10.62 -15.90 -19.18
C ILE A 196 11.85 -15.49 -19.99
N VAL A 197 11.67 -14.68 -21.04
CA VAL A 197 12.79 -14.18 -21.85
C VAL A 197 13.79 -13.40 -20.99
N ARG A 198 13.31 -12.42 -20.22
CA ARG A 198 14.17 -11.57 -19.39
C ARG A 198 14.90 -12.34 -18.30
N GLN A 199 14.19 -13.18 -17.55
CA GLN A 199 14.69 -13.77 -16.30
C GLN A 199 15.31 -15.14 -16.50
N ALA A 200 14.77 -15.95 -17.41
CA ALA A 200 15.25 -17.30 -17.66
C ALA A 200 16.24 -17.33 -18.82
N LEU A 201 15.86 -16.82 -20.00
CA LEU A 201 16.69 -16.98 -21.20
C LEU A 201 17.89 -16.04 -21.20
N PHE A 202 17.69 -14.73 -21.00
CA PHE A 202 18.79 -13.76 -21.02
C PHE A 202 19.75 -13.95 -19.84
N GLY A 203 19.26 -14.51 -18.72
CA GLY A 203 20.08 -14.83 -17.55
C GLY A 203 20.78 -16.19 -17.62
N ASN A 204 20.50 -17.03 -18.62
CA ASN A 204 21.11 -18.35 -18.75
C ASN A 204 22.35 -18.29 -19.67
N PRO A 205 23.53 -18.83 -19.26
CA PRO A 205 24.78 -18.65 -20.01
C PRO A 205 24.72 -19.15 -21.46
N GLY A 206 24.20 -20.37 -21.68
CA GLY A 206 24.06 -20.94 -23.02
C GLY A 206 23.12 -20.13 -23.93
N SER A 207 21.94 -19.73 -23.43
CA SER A 207 20.98 -18.90 -24.16
C SER A 207 21.55 -17.50 -24.46
N ALA A 208 22.19 -16.86 -23.47
CA ALA A 208 22.80 -15.54 -23.60
C ALA A 208 23.94 -15.55 -24.62
N LYS A 209 24.81 -16.56 -24.59
CA LYS A 209 25.87 -16.73 -25.60
C LYS A 209 25.29 -16.85 -27.01
N LYS A 210 24.22 -17.65 -27.18
CA LYS A 210 23.55 -17.81 -28.47
C LYS A 210 22.99 -16.48 -29.00
N ILE A 211 22.43 -15.64 -28.13
CA ILE A 211 21.96 -14.30 -28.49
C ILE A 211 23.13 -13.41 -28.87
N GLU A 212 24.20 -13.38 -28.06
CA GLU A 212 25.36 -12.53 -28.33
C GLU A 212 26.01 -12.86 -29.67
N ASP A 213 26.14 -14.15 -29.99
CA ASP A 213 26.67 -14.60 -31.27
C ASP A 213 25.72 -14.23 -32.44
N TRP A 214 24.41 -14.41 -32.28
CA TRP A 214 23.41 -14.00 -33.26
C TRP A 214 23.39 -12.47 -33.48
N LEU A 215 23.65 -11.66 -32.45
CA LEU A 215 23.72 -10.20 -32.57
C LEU A 215 24.92 -9.73 -33.41
N LYS A 216 25.99 -10.53 -33.52
CA LYS A 216 27.14 -10.25 -34.38
C LYS A 216 26.85 -10.51 -35.86
N GLU A 217 25.83 -11.31 -36.17
CA GLU A 217 25.40 -11.62 -37.54
C GLU A 217 24.52 -10.50 -38.12
N THR A 218 24.65 -10.19 -39.41
CA THR A 218 23.85 -9.13 -40.07
C THR A 218 22.72 -9.66 -40.95
N SER A 219 22.81 -10.90 -41.42
CA SER A 219 21.86 -11.52 -42.35
C SER A 219 20.58 -11.99 -41.68
N ASN A 220 20.69 -12.64 -40.51
CA ASN A 220 19.53 -13.14 -39.78
C ASN A 220 18.97 -12.07 -38.82
N LYS A 221 17.68 -11.76 -38.98
CA LYS A 221 16.97 -10.71 -38.24
C LYS A 221 16.13 -11.22 -37.08
N GLU A 222 15.98 -12.53 -36.95
CA GLU A 222 15.14 -13.18 -35.94
C GLU A 222 15.81 -14.44 -35.37
N ILE A 223 15.44 -14.81 -34.14
CA ILE A 223 15.83 -16.08 -33.52
C ILE A 223 14.64 -16.68 -32.76
N ASN A 224 14.41 -17.97 -32.91
CA ASN A 224 13.30 -18.68 -32.29
C ASN A 224 13.53 -18.86 -30.79
N LEU A 225 12.50 -18.69 -29.96
CA LEU A 225 12.61 -18.97 -28.53
C LEU A 225 12.94 -20.45 -28.23
N ASN A 226 12.47 -21.39 -29.06
CA ASN A 226 12.82 -22.81 -28.91
C ASN A 226 14.34 -23.04 -29.05
N ASP A 227 14.99 -22.37 -30.01
CA ASP A 227 16.44 -22.46 -30.22
C ASP A 227 17.20 -21.90 -29.01
N LEU A 228 16.70 -20.81 -28.42
CA LEU A 228 17.28 -20.23 -27.20
C LEU A 228 17.13 -21.16 -26.00
N ILE A 229 15.98 -21.83 -25.85
CA ILE A 229 15.76 -22.81 -24.79
C ILE A 229 16.69 -24.03 -24.97
N ASP A 230 16.89 -24.49 -26.20
CA ASP A 230 17.76 -25.61 -26.50
C ASP A 230 19.23 -25.30 -26.24
N ALA A 231 19.68 -24.10 -26.63
CA ALA A 231 21.01 -23.60 -26.33
C ALA A 231 21.24 -23.37 -24.83
N GLY A 232 20.19 -23.15 -24.05
CA GLY A 232 20.30 -22.87 -22.62
C GLY A 232 20.76 -24.05 -21.78
N ASP A 233 21.50 -23.75 -20.72
CA ASP A 233 21.97 -24.66 -19.68
C ASP A 233 20.85 -25.00 -18.68
N PHE A 234 19.72 -25.49 -19.20
CA PHE A 234 18.58 -25.92 -18.42
C PHE A 234 18.55 -27.45 -18.31
N GLY A 235 18.03 -27.97 -17.20
CA GLY A 235 17.72 -29.40 -17.10
C GLY A 235 16.55 -29.80 -18.02
N PRO A 236 16.38 -31.10 -18.28
CA PRO A 236 15.42 -31.60 -19.27
C PRO A 236 13.97 -31.22 -18.98
N ASN A 237 13.53 -31.25 -17.71
CA ASN A 237 12.16 -30.87 -17.35
C ASN A 237 11.95 -29.37 -17.49
N THR A 238 12.95 -28.56 -17.15
CA THR A 238 12.89 -27.10 -17.34
C THR A 238 12.78 -26.73 -18.82
N LYS A 239 13.54 -27.40 -19.70
CA LYS A 239 13.39 -27.21 -21.17
C LYS A 239 12.00 -27.59 -21.65
N ALA A 240 11.51 -28.77 -21.23
CA ALA A 240 10.18 -29.24 -21.60
C ALA A 240 9.07 -28.29 -21.13
N PHE A 241 9.18 -27.76 -19.91
CA PHE A 241 8.27 -26.76 -19.37
C PHE A 241 8.24 -25.50 -20.22
N TYR A 242 9.39 -24.88 -20.50
CA TYR A 242 9.42 -23.64 -21.28
C TYR A 242 8.89 -23.84 -22.70
N LYS A 243 9.28 -24.92 -23.38
CA LYS A 243 8.76 -25.24 -24.72
C LYS A 243 7.24 -25.42 -24.71
N TYR A 244 6.69 -26.13 -23.72
CA TYR A 244 5.25 -26.27 -23.59
C TYR A 244 4.55 -24.94 -23.31
N TYR A 245 5.14 -24.09 -22.45
CA TYR A 245 4.55 -22.81 -22.07
C TYR A 245 4.45 -21.85 -23.27
N ILE A 246 5.53 -21.69 -24.05
CA ILE A 246 5.56 -20.74 -25.17
C ILE A 246 4.79 -21.23 -26.41
N ASN A 247 4.59 -22.54 -26.53
CA ASN A 247 3.92 -23.14 -27.69
C ASN A 247 2.51 -23.60 -27.33
N ASP A 248 2.38 -24.76 -26.71
CA ASP A 248 1.09 -25.45 -26.49
C ASP A 248 0.17 -24.66 -25.56
N TYR A 249 0.69 -24.17 -24.43
CA TYR A 249 -0.10 -23.43 -23.45
C TYR A 249 -0.61 -22.09 -24.01
N TYR A 250 0.25 -21.33 -24.72
CA TYR A 250 -0.16 -20.11 -25.40
C TYR A 250 -1.21 -20.38 -26.50
N LYS A 251 -1.04 -21.45 -27.28
CA LYS A 251 -1.96 -21.83 -28.37
C LYS A 251 -3.30 -22.34 -27.85
N ALA A 252 -3.35 -22.93 -26.65
CA ALA A 252 -4.56 -23.42 -26.03
C ALA A 252 -5.55 -22.31 -25.60
N SER A 253 -5.07 -21.07 -25.41
CA SER A 253 -5.94 -19.93 -25.08
C SER A 253 -6.75 -19.46 -26.30
N THR A 254 -8.05 -19.27 -26.12
CA THR A 254 -9.00 -18.86 -27.17
C THR A 254 -9.57 -17.45 -26.98
N TYR A 255 -9.27 -16.76 -25.88
CA TYR A 255 -9.84 -15.45 -25.55
C TYR A 255 -8.76 -14.41 -25.19
N GLY A 256 -9.16 -13.13 -25.17
CA GLY A 256 -8.24 -12.01 -24.97
C GLY A 256 -7.03 -12.12 -25.90
N VAL A 257 -7.31 -12.32 -27.20
CA VAL A 257 -6.34 -12.79 -28.20
C VAL A 257 -5.22 -11.78 -28.42
N GLY A 258 -5.54 -10.47 -28.50
CA GLY A 258 -4.55 -9.44 -28.81
C GLY A 258 -3.84 -9.70 -30.14
N GLN A 259 -2.55 -9.41 -30.19
CA GLN A 259 -1.68 -9.82 -31.29
C GLN A 259 -1.38 -11.31 -31.17
N ASN A 260 -2.07 -12.13 -31.99
CA ASN A 260 -1.80 -13.56 -32.05
C ASN A 260 -0.41 -13.84 -32.66
N ILE A 261 0.35 -14.73 -32.01
CA ILE A 261 1.71 -15.12 -32.41
C ILE A 261 1.75 -16.63 -32.67
N ASP A 262 2.08 -17.04 -33.89
CA ASP A 262 2.16 -18.47 -34.23
C ASP A 262 3.40 -19.15 -33.63
N GLU A 263 4.50 -18.39 -33.60
CA GLU A 263 5.80 -18.81 -33.08
C GLU A 263 6.54 -17.61 -32.50
N PHE A 264 6.94 -17.71 -31.22
CA PHE A 264 7.64 -16.63 -30.56
C PHE A 264 9.11 -16.57 -30.99
N LYS A 265 9.53 -15.37 -31.36
CA LYS A 265 10.89 -15.06 -31.80
C LYS A 265 11.39 -13.80 -31.09
N ILE A 266 12.70 -13.65 -30.98
CA ILE A 266 13.35 -12.38 -30.67
C ILE A 266 13.82 -11.74 -31.96
N LEU A 267 13.54 -10.44 -32.11
CA LEU A 267 13.73 -9.68 -33.33
C LEU A 267 14.69 -8.51 -33.09
N LYS A 268 15.58 -8.24 -34.06
CA LYS A 268 16.45 -7.06 -34.05
C LYS A 268 15.69 -5.77 -34.38
N GLU A 269 14.60 -5.89 -35.11
CA GLU A 269 13.80 -4.77 -35.62
C GLU A 269 12.34 -4.89 -35.13
N ASN A 270 11.69 -3.75 -34.90
CA ASN A 270 10.31 -3.71 -34.39
C ASN A 270 9.27 -3.98 -35.51
N SER A 271 9.37 -5.11 -36.19
CA SER A 271 8.49 -5.45 -37.31
C SER A 271 7.05 -5.76 -36.89
N LEU A 272 6.81 -6.05 -35.60
CA LEU A 272 5.47 -6.25 -35.04
C LEU A 272 4.79 -4.95 -34.58
N ASN A 273 5.44 -3.78 -34.75
CA ASN A 273 4.94 -2.50 -34.26
C ASN A 273 4.58 -2.51 -32.76
N GLU A 274 5.41 -3.17 -31.96
CA GLU A 274 5.32 -3.14 -30.50
C GLU A 274 5.42 -1.69 -30.01
N LYS A 275 4.55 -1.34 -29.06
CA LYS A 275 4.49 -0.01 -28.45
C LYS A 275 5.25 0.04 -27.14
N GLU A 276 5.31 -1.09 -26.43
CA GLU A 276 5.93 -1.16 -25.11
C GLU A 276 6.33 -2.58 -24.69
N ASN A 277 6.89 -2.69 -23.49
CA ASN A 277 7.32 -3.95 -22.87
C ASN A 277 8.44 -4.67 -23.65
N PHE A 278 9.22 -3.93 -24.44
CA PHE A 278 10.41 -4.43 -25.15
C PHE A 278 11.40 -5.06 -24.19
N VAL A 279 12.13 -6.09 -24.62
CA VAL A 279 13.16 -6.73 -23.79
C VAL A 279 14.52 -6.12 -24.07
N GLU A 280 15.32 -5.91 -23.02
CA GLU A 280 16.69 -5.44 -23.16
C GLU A 280 17.65 -6.58 -22.82
N PHE A 281 18.60 -6.85 -23.71
CA PHE A 281 19.67 -7.81 -23.50
C PHE A 281 20.97 -7.06 -23.18
N GLU A 282 21.64 -7.43 -22.09
CA GLU A 282 22.97 -6.93 -21.72
C GLU A 282 24.01 -8.00 -22.06
N ASP A 283 24.95 -7.67 -22.96
CA ASP A 283 26.00 -8.61 -23.38
C ASP A 283 27.15 -8.74 -22.36
N SER A 284 28.11 -9.61 -22.67
CA SER A 284 29.30 -9.82 -21.83
C SER A 284 30.18 -8.56 -21.65
N GLN A 285 30.00 -7.54 -22.50
CA GLN A 285 30.69 -6.25 -22.44
C GLN A 285 29.83 -5.15 -21.79
N LYS A 286 28.70 -5.51 -21.15
CA LYS A 286 27.76 -4.58 -20.52
C LYS A 286 27.05 -3.64 -21.50
N LYS A 287 27.05 -3.94 -22.79
CA LYS A 287 26.28 -3.20 -23.78
C LYS A 287 24.84 -3.69 -23.77
N LYS A 288 23.90 -2.75 -23.61
CA LYS A 288 22.46 -3.01 -23.67
C LYS A 288 21.94 -2.89 -25.10
N THR A 289 21.14 -3.85 -25.53
CA THR A 289 20.48 -3.88 -26.83
C THR A 289 18.99 -4.13 -26.63
N THR A 290 18.15 -3.21 -27.12
CA THR A 290 16.68 -3.39 -27.14
C THR A 290 16.30 -4.36 -28.24
N LEU A 291 15.48 -5.35 -27.90
CA LEU A 291 14.98 -6.40 -28.79
C LEU A 291 13.46 -6.52 -28.69
N TYR A 292 12.87 -7.04 -29.77
CA TYR A 292 11.42 -7.08 -29.98
C TYR A 292 10.92 -8.53 -30.17
N GLY A 293 9.63 -8.73 -30.33
CA GLY A 293 8.97 -10.02 -30.64
C GLY A 293 8.12 -10.60 -29.51
N VAL A 294 8.26 -10.05 -28.30
CA VAL A 294 7.51 -10.45 -27.08
C VAL A 294 6.94 -9.24 -26.33
N GLY A 295 7.01 -8.04 -26.92
CA GLY A 295 6.43 -6.80 -26.39
C GLY A 295 4.94 -6.65 -26.74
N LEU A 296 4.28 -5.62 -26.23
CA LEU A 296 2.85 -5.39 -26.45
C LEU A 296 2.63 -4.49 -27.66
N THR A 297 1.74 -4.89 -28.58
CA THR A 297 1.31 -4.07 -29.72
C THR A 297 0.06 -3.26 -29.37
N GLU A 298 -0.33 -2.35 -30.25
CA GLU A 298 -1.59 -1.61 -30.10
C GLU A 298 -2.83 -2.55 -30.02
N THR A 299 -2.81 -3.66 -30.74
CA THR A 299 -3.86 -4.69 -30.66
C THR A 299 -3.92 -5.32 -29.26
N ASP A 300 -2.78 -5.57 -28.63
CA ASP A 300 -2.73 -6.08 -27.25
C ASP A 300 -3.28 -5.05 -26.25
N LEU A 301 -2.90 -3.78 -26.40
CA LEU A 301 -3.29 -2.70 -25.48
C LEU A 301 -4.79 -2.38 -25.55
N LYS A 302 -5.41 -2.57 -26.71
CA LYS A 302 -6.84 -2.34 -26.96
C LYS A 302 -7.72 -3.54 -26.67
N GLN A 303 -7.15 -4.74 -26.52
CA GLN A 303 -7.91 -5.95 -26.30
C GLN A 303 -8.70 -5.87 -24.97
N GLU A 304 -10.01 -6.00 -25.06
CA GLU A 304 -10.92 -6.08 -23.91
C GLU A 304 -11.08 -7.52 -23.41
N LYS A 305 -11.62 -7.66 -22.19
CA LYS A 305 -11.88 -8.95 -21.52
C LYS A 305 -10.64 -9.83 -21.40
N VAL A 306 -9.48 -9.21 -21.17
CA VAL A 306 -8.18 -9.90 -21.00
C VAL A 306 -7.99 -10.50 -19.61
N GLY A 307 -8.75 -10.04 -18.61
CA GLY A 307 -8.59 -10.49 -17.23
C GLY A 307 -9.07 -11.92 -17.00
N ILE A 308 -8.52 -12.55 -15.95
CA ILE A 308 -8.77 -13.94 -15.58
C ILE A 308 -10.23 -14.29 -15.29
N GLY A 309 -11.07 -13.34 -14.85
CA GLY A 309 -12.48 -13.63 -14.59
C GLY A 309 -13.28 -13.95 -15.85
N PHE A 310 -12.83 -13.47 -17.02
CA PHE A 310 -13.45 -13.74 -18.32
C PHE A 310 -13.00 -15.06 -18.95
N MET A 311 -12.18 -15.85 -18.24
CA MET A 311 -11.69 -17.13 -18.72
C MET A 311 -12.84 -18.13 -18.93
N GLU A 312 -12.93 -18.64 -20.16
CA GLU A 312 -13.79 -19.76 -20.49
C GLU A 312 -13.16 -21.05 -19.96
N VAL A 313 -13.99 -21.99 -19.49
CA VAL A 313 -13.54 -23.27 -18.94
C VAL A 313 -14.40 -24.41 -19.47
N SER A 314 -13.90 -25.65 -19.39
CA SER A 314 -14.64 -26.84 -19.82
C SER A 314 -15.86 -27.11 -18.92
N ASP A 315 -16.83 -27.88 -19.41
CA ASP A 315 -17.98 -28.29 -18.59
C ASP A 315 -17.57 -29.19 -17.42
N GLU A 316 -16.47 -29.92 -17.55
CA GLU A 316 -15.86 -30.67 -16.44
C GLU A 316 -15.36 -29.73 -15.33
N ALA A 317 -14.68 -28.63 -15.68
CA ALA A 317 -14.26 -27.64 -14.70
C ALA A 317 -15.47 -26.98 -14.01
N LYS A 318 -16.52 -26.65 -14.78
CA LYS A 318 -17.78 -26.10 -14.22
C LYS A 318 -18.46 -27.08 -13.27
N ALA A 319 -18.46 -28.37 -13.59
CA ALA A 319 -19.02 -29.41 -12.72
C ALA A 319 -18.27 -29.50 -11.38
N LYS A 320 -16.98 -29.12 -11.35
CA LYS A 320 -16.18 -28.96 -10.13
C LYS A 320 -16.35 -27.59 -9.44
N GLY A 321 -17.25 -26.73 -9.93
CA GLY A 321 -17.46 -25.37 -9.42
C GLY A 321 -16.40 -24.35 -9.84
N ILE A 322 -15.54 -24.68 -10.81
CA ILE A 322 -14.46 -23.82 -11.28
C ILE A 322 -14.92 -23.06 -12.51
N THR A 323 -14.78 -21.74 -12.48
CA THR A 323 -15.03 -20.79 -13.57
C THR A 323 -13.98 -19.67 -13.51
N GLY A 324 -13.82 -18.87 -14.57
CA GLY A 324 -13.00 -17.65 -14.49
C GLY A 324 -13.46 -16.75 -13.34
N ALA A 325 -14.77 -16.50 -13.22
CA ALA A 325 -15.35 -15.68 -12.16
C ALA A 325 -15.06 -16.24 -10.75
N SER A 326 -15.16 -17.56 -10.52
CA SER A 326 -14.87 -18.15 -9.21
C SER A 326 -13.39 -18.06 -8.84
N ILE A 327 -12.47 -18.21 -9.82
CA ILE A 327 -11.03 -18.00 -9.63
C ILE A 327 -10.78 -16.54 -9.23
N TYR A 328 -11.38 -15.58 -9.92
CA TYR A 328 -11.25 -14.17 -9.55
C TYR A 328 -11.81 -13.88 -8.16
N ASN A 329 -13.01 -14.37 -7.86
CA ASN A 329 -13.66 -14.14 -6.57
C ASN A 329 -12.83 -14.69 -5.41
N HIS A 330 -12.11 -15.81 -5.60
CA HIS A 330 -11.15 -16.29 -4.60
C HIS A 330 -10.02 -15.27 -4.36
N LEU A 331 -9.40 -14.76 -5.43
CA LEU A 331 -8.29 -13.80 -5.33
C LEU A 331 -8.75 -12.46 -4.77
N LEU A 332 -9.96 -12.02 -5.15
CA LEU A 332 -10.59 -10.83 -4.60
C LEU A 332 -10.82 -11.00 -3.09
N LYS A 333 -11.45 -12.09 -2.65
CA LYS A 333 -11.67 -12.40 -1.23
C LYS A 333 -10.37 -12.53 -0.44
N MET A 334 -9.34 -13.14 -1.02
CA MET A 334 -8.00 -13.21 -0.42
C MET A 334 -7.45 -11.81 -0.14
N CYS A 335 -7.61 -10.88 -1.08
CA CYS A 335 -7.03 -9.54 -1.00
C CYS A 335 -7.87 -8.57 -0.15
N THR A 336 -9.20 -8.56 -0.33
CA THR A 336 -10.12 -7.67 0.40
C THR A 336 -10.43 -8.15 1.80
N THR A 337 -10.20 -9.44 2.07
CA THR A 337 -10.56 -10.14 3.31
C THR A 337 -12.01 -9.95 3.76
N SER A 338 -12.89 -9.82 2.76
CA SER A 338 -14.32 -9.61 2.94
C SER A 338 -15.15 -10.39 1.93
N ASP A 339 -16.44 -10.51 2.21
CA ASP A 339 -17.44 -11.07 1.30
C ASP A 339 -17.99 -10.06 0.26
N LEU A 340 -17.32 -8.92 0.05
CA LEU A 340 -17.71 -7.96 -0.99
C LEU A 340 -17.64 -8.59 -2.38
N THR A 341 -18.66 -8.37 -3.19
CA THR A 341 -18.66 -8.80 -4.61
C THR A 341 -17.74 -7.92 -5.45
N ASP A 342 -17.30 -8.43 -6.61
CA ASP A 342 -16.55 -7.64 -7.60
C ASP A 342 -17.30 -6.37 -8.02
N GLN A 343 -18.63 -6.41 -8.19
CA GLN A 343 -19.45 -5.23 -8.45
C GLN A 343 -19.43 -4.23 -7.29
N GLN A 344 -19.53 -4.68 -6.04
CA GLN A 344 -19.49 -3.77 -4.88
C GLN A 344 -18.13 -3.10 -4.74
N VAL A 345 -17.04 -3.84 -4.97
CA VAL A 345 -15.68 -3.29 -4.96
C VAL A 345 -15.49 -2.30 -6.12
N PHE A 346 -16.01 -2.63 -7.32
CA PHE A 346 -16.02 -1.73 -8.47
C PHE A 346 -16.75 -0.41 -8.17
N GLU A 347 -17.95 -0.48 -7.60
CA GLU A 347 -18.75 0.69 -7.24
C GLU A 347 -18.08 1.56 -6.18
N LYS A 348 -17.49 0.94 -5.14
CA LYS A 348 -16.71 1.67 -4.13
C LYS A 348 -15.53 2.40 -4.76
N GLY A 349 -14.78 1.74 -5.64
CA GLY A 349 -13.69 2.37 -6.40
C GLY A 349 -14.17 3.54 -7.26
N TYR A 350 -15.22 3.34 -8.05
CA TYR A 350 -15.81 4.36 -8.89
C TYR A 350 -16.28 5.59 -8.10
N ASN A 351 -17.09 5.38 -7.07
CA ASN A 351 -17.70 6.46 -6.29
C ASN A 351 -16.64 7.28 -5.56
N THR A 352 -15.66 6.62 -4.93
CA THR A 352 -14.58 7.31 -4.21
C THR A 352 -13.63 8.04 -5.16
N SER A 353 -13.33 7.46 -6.34
CA SER A 353 -12.52 8.13 -7.35
C SER A 353 -13.19 9.40 -7.91
N LYS A 354 -14.50 9.33 -8.15
CA LYS A 354 -15.28 10.48 -8.63
C LYS A 354 -15.38 11.58 -7.56
N ALA A 355 -15.71 11.20 -6.32
CA ALA A 355 -15.82 12.16 -5.22
C ALA A 355 -14.50 12.90 -4.95
N ALA A 356 -13.37 12.19 -4.98
CA ALA A 356 -12.05 12.80 -4.81
C ALA A 356 -11.72 13.75 -5.97
N ALA A 357 -11.97 13.38 -7.23
CA ALA A 357 -11.76 14.27 -8.38
C ALA A 357 -12.63 15.53 -8.31
N GLU A 358 -13.90 15.41 -7.93
CA GLU A 358 -14.80 16.55 -7.73
C GLU A 358 -14.29 17.49 -6.62
N ASN A 359 -13.82 16.94 -5.50
CA ASN A 359 -13.26 17.73 -4.42
C ASN A 359 -11.92 18.39 -4.80
N MET A 360 -11.08 17.72 -5.59
CA MET A 360 -9.86 18.31 -6.15
C MET A 360 -10.18 19.54 -7.00
N THR A 361 -11.17 19.45 -7.89
CA THR A 361 -11.63 20.60 -8.69
C THR A 361 -12.15 21.74 -7.82
N LYS A 362 -12.94 21.44 -6.77
CA LYS A 362 -13.45 22.45 -5.84
C LYS A 362 -12.32 23.15 -5.07
N ILE A 363 -11.30 22.40 -4.64
CA ILE A 363 -10.13 22.98 -3.96
C ILE A 363 -9.32 23.85 -4.91
N ALA A 364 -9.07 23.39 -6.13
CA ALA A 364 -8.38 24.17 -7.13
C ALA A 364 -9.11 25.52 -7.41
N ASP A 365 -10.44 25.52 -7.42
CA ASP A 365 -11.23 26.75 -7.56
C ASP A 365 -11.13 27.66 -6.32
N LYS A 366 -11.12 27.10 -5.11
CA LYS A 366 -10.89 27.87 -3.87
C LYS A 366 -9.49 28.48 -3.83
N VAL A 367 -8.46 27.74 -4.25
CA VAL A 367 -7.09 28.25 -4.35
C VAL A 367 -7.00 29.37 -5.38
N ALA A 368 -7.59 29.19 -6.56
CA ALA A 368 -7.67 30.22 -7.58
C ALA A 368 -8.36 31.49 -7.03
N THR A 369 -9.49 31.32 -6.34
CA THR A 369 -10.24 32.42 -5.71
C THR A 369 -9.40 33.15 -4.67
N LEU A 370 -8.68 32.43 -3.80
CA LEU A 370 -7.80 33.03 -2.81
C LEU A 370 -6.71 33.88 -3.48
N LEU A 371 -6.03 33.33 -4.49
CA LEU A 371 -4.87 33.97 -5.11
C LEU A 371 -5.23 35.08 -6.11
N THR A 372 -6.44 35.10 -6.66
CA THR A 372 -6.92 36.21 -7.49
C THR A 372 -7.72 37.24 -6.72
N GLY A 373 -8.16 36.91 -5.49
CA GLY A 373 -9.10 37.72 -4.70
C GLY A 373 -10.54 37.72 -5.23
N SER A 374 -10.86 36.88 -6.23
CA SER A 374 -12.19 36.84 -6.84
C SER A 374 -12.53 35.47 -7.41
N ALA A 375 -13.75 34.98 -7.14
CA ALA A 375 -14.26 33.72 -7.71
C ALA A 375 -14.49 33.79 -9.22
N ASP A 376 -14.60 35.00 -9.77
CA ASP A 376 -14.92 35.24 -11.18
C ASP A 376 -13.69 35.52 -12.06
N ALA A 377 -12.53 35.77 -11.44
CA ALA A 377 -11.32 36.10 -12.15
C ALA A 377 -10.64 34.86 -12.76
N ASP A 378 -10.20 34.97 -14.00
CA ASP A 378 -9.30 34.00 -14.62
C ASP A 378 -7.98 33.92 -13.81
N TRP A 379 -7.36 32.75 -13.79
CA TRP A 379 -6.07 32.55 -13.13
C TRP A 379 -5.09 31.86 -14.08
N LYS A 380 -4.02 32.60 -14.42
CA LYS A 380 -2.98 32.19 -15.37
C LYS A 380 -1.59 32.28 -14.74
N PRO A 381 -1.27 31.43 -13.76
CA PRO A 381 0.00 31.49 -13.07
C PRO A 381 1.15 31.10 -14.00
N LYS A 382 2.33 31.67 -13.75
CA LYS A 382 3.59 31.26 -14.37
C LYS A 382 4.35 30.39 -13.39
N ILE A 383 4.92 29.30 -13.89
CA ILE A 383 5.68 28.34 -13.10
C ILE A 383 7.01 28.00 -13.74
N LYS A 384 7.95 27.53 -12.93
CA LYS A 384 9.13 26.78 -13.36
C LYS A 384 8.78 25.30 -13.37
N PHE A 385 8.88 24.66 -14.52
CA PHE A 385 8.42 23.28 -14.70
C PHE A 385 9.45 22.43 -15.44
N ASP A 386 9.85 21.32 -14.82
CA ASP A 386 10.61 20.23 -15.44
C ASP A 386 9.68 19.10 -15.88
N GLU A 387 9.26 19.13 -17.15
CA GLU A 387 8.23 18.24 -17.70
C GLU A 387 8.59 16.75 -17.61
N ASN A 388 9.87 16.42 -17.72
CA ASN A 388 10.35 15.04 -17.76
C ASN A 388 11.23 14.68 -16.55
N ALA A 389 11.32 15.56 -15.55
CA ALA A 389 12.21 15.41 -14.41
C ALA A 389 13.69 15.18 -14.81
N THR A 390 14.13 15.75 -15.95
CA THR A 390 15.50 15.58 -16.50
C THR A 390 16.43 16.74 -16.15
N GLY A 391 15.88 17.81 -15.60
CA GLY A 391 16.57 19.08 -15.34
C GLY A 391 16.40 20.13 -16.44
N ASP A 392 15.52 19.91 -17.42
CA ASP A 392 15.18 20.89 -18.47
C ASP A 392 14.03 21.79 -18.00
N ILE A 393 14.35 22.69 -17.07
CA ILE A 393 13.37 23.56 -16.39
C ILE A 393 12.98 24.72 -17.31
N LYS A 394 11.67 24.89 -17.54
CA LYS A 394 11.12 25.95 -18.40
C LYS A 394 10.13 26.83 -17.66
N ASP A 395 10.04 28.08 -18.09
CA ASP A 395 8.93 28.97 -17.74
C ASP A 395 7.69 28.57 -18.53
N VAL A 396 6.61 28.24 -17.81
CA VAL A 396 5.34 27.85 -18.41
C VAL A 396 4.23 28.71 -17.82
N GLU A 397 3.42 29.32 -18.67
CA GLU A 397 2.16 29.94 -18.27
C GLU A 397 1.03 28.92 -18.39
N LEU A 398 0.23 28.80 -17.33
CA LEU A 398 -0.88 27.85 -17.23
C LEU A 398 -2.21 28.56 -17.37
N LYS A 399 -3.28 27.79 -17.63
CA LYS A 399 -4.66 28.29 -17.70
C LYS A 399 -5.52 27.56 -16.69
N VAL A 400 -5.17 27.76 -15.42
CA VAL A 400 -5.78 27.01 -14.31
C VAL A 400 -7.27 27.33 -14.17
N ARG A 401 -7.68 28.58 -14.38
CA ARG A 401 -9.09 28.96 -14.43
C ARG A 401 -9.36 29.94 -15.57
N GLU A 402 -10.31 29.59 -16.44
CA GLU A 402 -10.82 30.46 -17.50
C GLU A 402 -12.34 30.40 -17.53
N GLY A 403 -13.01 31.56 -17.53
CA GLY A 403 -14.47 31.64 -17.63
C GLY A 403 -15.20 30.89 -16.51
N LYS A 404 -14.69 31.02 -15.27
CA LYS A 404 -15.20 30.35 -14.05
C LYS A 404 -15.11 28.82 -14.05
N LYS A 405 -14.33 28.24 -14.97
CA LYS A 405 -14.08 26.80 -15.03
C LYS A 405 -12.62 26.51 -14.72
N VAL A 406 -12.39 25.60 -13.78
CA VAL A 406 -11.06 25.12 -13.45
C VAL A 406 -10.63 24.03 -14.43
N ASN A 407 -9.40 24.14 -14.91
CA ASN A 407 -8.66 23.08 -15.59
C ASN A 407 -7.81 22.34 -14.55
N LEU A 408 -8.32 21.19 -14.07
CA LEU A 408 -7.65 20.40 -13.03
C LEU A 408 -6.24 19.91 -13.45
N PRO A 409 -6.02 19.42 -14.68
CA PRO A 409 -4.67 19.16 -15.20
C PRO A 409 -3.70 20.34 -15.07
N ASP A 410 -4.12 21.56 -15.42
CA ASP A 410 -3.27 22.75 -15.28
C ASP A 410 -3.02 23.10 -13.80
N PHE A 411 -4.01 22.90 -12.91
CA PHE A 411 -3.80 23.07 -11.47
C PHE A 411 -2.78 22.08 -10.90
N ILE A 412 -2.88 20.80 -11.31
CA ILE A 412 -1.91 19.76 -10.96
C ILE A 412 -0.52 20.14 -11.49
N LYS A 413 -0.44 20.69 -12.70
CA LYS A 413 0.82 21.18 -13.27
C LYS A 413 1.40 22.34 -12.45
N TRP A 414 0.55 23.25 -11.94
CA TRP A 414 0.96 24.31 -11.02
C TRP A 414 1.53 23.76 -9.70
N LEU A 415 0.95 22.67 -9.17
CA LEU A 415 1.47 21.97 -7.99
C LEU A 415 2.82 21.26 -8.23
N ASN A 416 3.25 21.14 -9.48
CA ASN A 416 4.56 20.63 -9.88
C ASN A 416 5.56 21.74 -10.25
N ASP A 417 5.27 23.00 -9.88
CA ASP A 417 6.28 24.06 -9.88
C ASP A 417 7.50 23.65 -9.05
N GLU A 418 8.72 23.95 -9.52
CA GLU A 418 9.96 23.53 -8.87
C GLU A 418 10.02 23.90 -7.37
N SER A 419 9.39 25.01 -6.97
CA SER A 419 9.38 25.47 -5.58
C SER A 419 8.63 24.55 -4.60
N PHE A 420 7.79 23.64 -5.11
CA PHE A 420 7.08 22.65 -4.29
C PHE A 420 7.90 21.41 -3.94
N PHE A 421 9.13 21.27 -4.45
CA PHE A 421 10.01 20.14 -4.14
C PHE A 421 11.20 20.59 -3.30
N PHE A 422 11.53 19.83 -2.26
CA PHE A 422 12.69 20.10 -1.42
C PHE A 422 13.99 19.89 -2.23
N GLY A 423 14.83 20.91 -2.33
CA GLY A 423 16.10 20.86 -3.07
C GLY A 423 16.04 21.40 -4.49
N ARG A 424 14.84 21.59 -5.05
CA ARG A 424 14.61 22.10 -6.42
C ARG A 424 14.23 23.59 -6.46
N GLU A 425 14.24 24.26 -5.32
CA GLU A 425 14.13 25.70 -5.26
C GLU A 425 15.24 26.38 -6.08
N GLU A 426 14.98 27.61 -6.53
CA GLU A 426 15.98 28.39 -7.24
C GLU A 426 17.27 28.53 -6.41
N LYS A 427 18.41 28.60 -7.09
CA LYS A 427 19.73 28.70 -6.43
C LYS A 427 19.82 29.86 -5.43
N SER A 428 19.07 30.94 -5.66
CA SER A 428 18.97 32.12 -4.78
C SER A 428 18.40 31.79 -3.39
N TYR A 429 17.55 30.76 -3.27
CA TYR A 429 17.01 30.29 -2.00
C TYR A 429 18.11 29.76 -1.07
N TYR A 430 19.07 29.01 -1.64
CA TYR A 430 20.22 28.44 -0.93
C TYR A 430 21.38 29.45 -0.82
N SER A 431 21.07 30.65 -0.32
CA SER A 431 22.08 31.66 0.04
C SER A 431 23.07 31.15 1.09
N GLU A 432 24.23 31.79 1.20
CA GLU A 432 25.24 31.41 2.22
C GLU A 432 24.68 31.40 3.64
N ALA A 433 23.84 32.38 3.99
CA ALA A 433 23.17 32.44 5.28
C ALA A 433 22.22 31.25 5.50
N LYS A 434 21.46 30.88 4.47
CA LYS A 434 20.52 29.75 4.53
C LYS A 434 21.24 28.40 4.65
N VAL A 435 22.30 28.22 3.86
CA VAL A 435 23.15 27.01 3.95
C VAL A 435 23.76 26.90 5.34
N LYS A 436 24.25 28.01 5.89
CA LYS A 436 24.78 28.04 7.26
C LYS A 436 23.72 27.69 8.30
N GLU A 437 22.50 28.21 8.18
CA GLU A 437 21.35 27.84 9.04
C GLU A 437 21.15 26.31 9.05
N LEU A 438 21.14 25.68 7.88
CA LEU A 438 20.90 24.24 7.74
C LEU A 438 22.05 23.38 8.31
N LEU A 439 23.30 23.78 8.08
CA LEU A 439 24.48 23.03 8.49
C LEU A 439 24.83 23.21 9.97
N ASP A 440 24.56 24.39 10.54
CA ASP A 440 24.95 24.73 11.92
C ASP A 440 23.81 24.53 12.92
N SER A 441 22.55 24.39 12.46
CA SER A 441 21.38 24.20 13.34
C SER A 441 21.56 22.98 14.26
N THR A 442 21.34 23.17 15.55
CA THR A 442 21.33 22.10 16.55
C THR A 442 20.13 21.16 16.37
N GLU A 443 18.97 21.70 15.96
CA GLU A 443 17.75 20.93 15.68
C GLU A 443 17.93 19.94 14.53
N LEU A 444 18.75 20.31 13.53
CA LEU A 444 19.04 19.46 12.37
C LEU A 444 20.26 18.55 12.57
N LYS A 445 20.90 18.56 13.74
CA LYS A 445 22.01 17.64 14.01
C LYS A 445 21.62 16.16 13.80
N PRO A 446 20.48 15.66 14.31
CA PRO A 446 20.07 14.27 14.06
C PRO A 446 19.87 13.96 12.57
N ALA A 447 19.38 14.93 11.78
CA ALA A 447 19.23 14.76 10.33
C ALA A 447 20.60 14.62 9.64
N ARG A 448 21.59 15.44 10.01
CA ARG A 448 22.96 15.32 9.48
C ARG A 448 23.63 14.00 9.88
N ASP A 449 23.37 13.51 11.09
CA ASP A 449 23.85 12.20 11.54
C ASP A 449 23.23 11.07 10.71
N GLU A 450 21.91 11.11 10.42
CA GLU A 450 21.24 10.14 9.54
C GLU A 450 21.74 10.21 8.09
N LEU A 451 21.90 11.41 7.53
CA LEU A 451 22.47 11.59 6.18
C LEU A 451 23.90 11.05 6.08
N THR A 452 24.70 11.22 7.14
CA THR A 452 26.05 10.63 7.23
C THR A 452 25.98 9.11 7.23
N LYS A 453 25.12 8.53 8.09
CA LYS A 453 24.92 7.10 8.23
C LYS A 453 24.48 6.42 6.92
N PHE A 454 23.68 7.11 6.11
CA PHE A 454 23.15 6.61 4.83
C PHE A 454 23.91 7.10 3.59
N GLY A 455 25.13 7.62 3.77
CA GLY A 455 26.08 7.82 2.67
C GLY A 455 25.93 9.12 1.87
N TYR A 456 25.23 10.14 2.38
CA TYR A 456 24.97 11.39 1.63
C TYR A 456 26.14 12.41 1.67
N ASN A 457 27.12 12.25 2.56
CA ASN A 457 28.16 13.28 2.78
C ASN A 457 29.06 13.53 1.55
N HIS A 458 29.22 12.54 0.67
CA HIS A 458 29.99 12.71 -0.57
C HIS A 458 29.47 13.84 -1.45
N LEU A 459 28.18 14.19 -1.33
CA LEU A 459 27.54 15.29 -2.07
C LEU A 459 28.05 16.67 -1.64
N LEU A 460 28.60 16.81 -0.43
CA LEU A 460 29.15 18.07 0.08
C LEU A 460 30.66 18.17 -0.09
N GLU A 461 31.33 17.11 -0.53
CA GLU A 461 32.77 17.15 -0.80
C GLU A 461 33.09 18.25 -1.83
N PRO A 462 34.16 19.04 -1.65
CA PRO A 462 34.47 20.15 -2.56
C PRO A 462 34.54 19.77 -4.04
N ALA A 463 34.96 18.53 -4.35
CA ALA A 463 35.03 18.01 -5.71
C ALA A 463 33.64 17.71 -6.33
N ASN A 464 32.63 17.45 -5.50
CA ASN A 464 31.31 16.97 -5.92
C ASN A 464 30.21 18.01 -5.76
N LYS A 465 30.32 18.92 -4.78
CA LYS A 465 29.27 19.85 -4.35
C LYS A 465 28.63 20.66 -5.47
N ASP A 466 29.45 21.17 -6.39
CA ASP A 466 28.98 21.99 -7.51
C ASP A 466 28.68 21.19 -8.78
N GLN A 467 28.88 19.86 -8.75
CA GLN A 467 28.49 19.00 -9.87
C GLN A 467 26.96 18.96 -10.02
N LYS A 468 26.53 18.85 -11.27
CA LYS A 468 25.13 18.85 -11.66
C LYS A 468 24.49 17.49 -11.35
N TYR A 469 23.36 17.52 -10.64
CA TYR A 469 22.42 16.42 -10.46
C TYR A 469 21.09 16.82 -11.10
N ARG A 470 20.89 16.41 -12.36
CA ARG A 470 19.76 16.87 -13.19
C ARG A 470 19.65 18.40 -13.17
N GLY A 471 18.53 19.01 -12.81
CA GLY A 471 18.35 20.47 -12.80
C GLY A 471 19.05 21.24 -11.67
N ILE A 472 19.67 20.56 -10.71
CA ILE A 472 20.24 21.16 -9.49
C ILE A 472 21.71 20.77 -9.28
N THR A 473 22.36 21.26 -8.23
CA THR A 473 23.68 20.78 -7.79
C THR A 473 23.60 19.71 -6.70
N ASN A 474 24.65 18.92 -6.52
CA ASN A 474 24.77 17.99 -5.39
C ASN A 474 24.66 18.71 -4.03
N GLY A 475 25.16 19.94 -3.92
CA GLY A 475 24.96 20.77 -2.74
C GLY A 475 23.48 21.05 -2.47
N GLN A 476 22.74 21.53 -3.48
CA GLN A 476 21.29 21.77 -3.38
C GLN A 476 20.53 20.51 -3.00
N PHE A 477 20.92 19.36 -3.54
CA PHE A 477 20.36 18.07 -3.15
C PHE A 477 20.48 17.82 -1.64
N TYR A 478 21.69 17.96 -1.09
CA TYR A 478 21.92 17.74 0.34
C TYR A 478 21.15 18.74 1.21
N TYR A 479 21.09 20.01 0.80
CA TYR A 479 20.33 21.03 1.53
C TYR A 479 18.81 20.78 1.46
N GLY A 480 18.33 20.32 0.30
CA GLY A 480 16.94 19.87 0.12
C GLY A 480 16.59 18.70 1.04
N ALA A 481 17.49 17.73 1.18
CA ALA A 481 17.31 16.63 2.13
C ALA A 481 17.15 17.14 3.57
N LEU A 482 17.94 18.13 4.00
CA LEU A 482 17.81 18.76 5.33
C LEU A 482 16.49 19.52 5.49
N GLU A 483 16.03 20.25 4.46
CA GLU A 483 14.70 20.89 4.47
C GLU A 483 13.56 19.85 4.54
N GLY A 484 13.71 18.70 3.88
CA GLY A 484 12.80 17.57 4.01
C GLY A 484 12.72 17.06 5.46
N PHE A 485 13.86 16.81 6.10
CA PHE A 485 13.91 16.46 7.53
C PHE A 485 13.25 17.53 8.41
N LYS A 486 13.53 18.82 8.13
CA LYS A 486 12.92 19.95 8.85
C LYS A 486 11.39 19.91 8.76
N ALA A 487 10.84 19.65 7.57
CA ALA A 487 9.40 19.53 7.35
C ALA A 487 8.79 18.34 8.11
N TYR A 488 9.42 17.17 8.10
CA TYR A 488 8.91 16.00 8.81
C TYR A 488 9.06 16.08 10.34
N TYR A 489 10.12 16.74 10.84
CA TYR A 489 10.22 17.09 12.25
C TYR A 489 9.12 18.06 12.68
N GLN A 490 8.84 19.06 11.84
CA GLN A 490 7.75 20.00 12.07
C GLN A 490 6.38 19.32 12.06
N PHE A 491 6.13 18.40 11.11
CA PHE A 491 4.93 17.59 11.09
C PHE A 491 4.78 16.77 12.38
N ARG A 492 5.84 16.09 12.82
CA ARG A 492 5.85 15.30 14.05
C ARG A 492 5.55 16.15 15.27
N GLU A 493 6.22 17.30 15.40
CA GLU A 493 6.00 18.29 16.46
C GLU A 493 4.51 18.70 16.53
N ALA A 494 3.92 19.01 15.38
CA ALA A 494 2.54 19.49 15.30
C ALA A 494 1.49 18.40 15.57
N THR A 495 1.74 17.15 15.17
CA THR A 495 0.69 16.13 15.07
C THR A 495 0.82 14.98 16.05
N GLN A 496 2.02 14.62 16.52
CA GLN A 496 2.22 13.38 17.29
C GLN A 496 1.43 13.39 18.62
N ASN A 497 1.55 14.46 19.40
CA ASN A 497 0.88 14.54 20.70
C ASN A 497 -0.64 14.62 20.54
N TYR A 498 -1.12 15.38 19.57
CA TYR A 498 -2.54 15.49 19.28
C TYR A 498 -3.11 14.17 18.73
N GLY A 499 -2.44 13.53 17.77
CA GLY A 499 -2.81 12.23 17.23
C GLY A 499 -2.91 11.14 18.31
N ARG A 500 -1.99 11.15 19.29
CA ARG A 500 -2.04 10.23 20.44
C ARG A 500 -3.34 10.36 21.25
N THR A 501 -3.98 11.53 21.28
CA THR A 501 -5.20 11.75 22.07
C THR A 501 -6.40 10.94 21.60
N PHE A 502 -6.38 10.40 20.38
CA PHE A 502 -7.45 9.55 19.84
C PHE A 502 -7.33 8.08 20.28
N PHE A 503 -6.25 7.69 20.95
CA PHE A 503 -6.00 6.31 21.36
C PHE A 503 -6.06 6.16 22.89
N ASP A 504 -6.59 5.03 23.35
CA ASP A 504 -6.73 4.73 24.78
C ASP A 504 -5.38 4.38 25.43
N LYS A 505 -4.56 3.61 24.70
CA LYS A 505 -3.26 3.12 25.18
C LYS A 505 -2.14 3.82 24.44
N ALA A 506 -1.13 4.25 25.21
CA ALA A 506 0.04 4.91 24.65
C ALA A 506 1.02 3.89 24.03
N VAL A 507 1.67 4.29 22.94
CA VAL A 507 2.78 3.57 22.31
C VAL A 507 4.06 4.41 22.38
N PRO A 508 5.26 3.82 22.23
CA PRO A 508 6.51 4.57 22.12
C PRO A 508 6.47 5.59 20.98
N ASP A 509 7.31 6.62 21.04
CA ASP A 509 7.42 7.63 19.97
C ASP A 509 8.15 7.08 18.73
N TYR A 510 7.87 7.67 17.56
CA TYR A 510 8.56 7.36 16.31
C TYR A 510 9.68 8.35 15.97
N GLY A 511 10.70 7.87 15.26
CA GLY A 511 11.74 8.70 14.65
C GLY A 511 11.49 8.95 13.16
N VAL A 512 12.34 9.78 12.55
CA VAL A 512 12.32 10.06 11.10
C VAL A 512 13.68 9.69 10.52
N GLN A 513 13.69 9.07 9.34
CA GLN A 513 14.89 8.56 8.69
C GLN A 513 14.79 8.67 7.15
N THR A 514 15.92 8.59 6.45
CA THR A 514 15.97 8.45 4.98
C THR A 514 16.48 7.06 4.57
N TYR A 515 16.29 6.71 3.30
CA TYR A 515 16.90 5.52 2.69
C TYR A 515 18.41 5.65 2.52
N ASP A 516 19.09 4.52 2.29
CA ASP A 516 20.47 4.52 1.81
C ASP A 516 20.58 5.27 0.49
N PHE A 517 21.63 6.07 0.32
CA PHE A 517 21.83 6.84 -0.91
C PHE A 517 21.83 5.93 -2.16
N GLY A 518 22.44 4.75 -2.09
CA GLY A 518 22.52 3.82 -3.22
C GLY A 518 21.19 3.18 -3.62
N ASP A 519 20.22 3.12 -2.71
CA ASP A 519 18.92 2.46 -2.93
C ASP A 519 17.78 3.46 -3.23
N ARG A 520 18.03 4.77 -3.09
CA ARG A 520 17.01 5.82 -3.13
C ARG A 520 16.19 5.88 -4.43
N ASP A 521 16.76 5.52 -5.57
CA ASP A 521 16.09 5.55 -6.88
C ASP A 521 15.21 4.31 -7.11
N ALA A 522 15.43 3.25 -6.33
CA ALA A 522 14.60 2.05 -6.29
C ALA A 522 13.60 2.05 -5.11
N ALA A 523 13.73 3.00 -4.18
CA ALA A 523 12.86 3.14 -3.02
C ALA A 523 11.57 3.93 -3.34
N GLY A 524 10.49 3.65 -2.59
CA GLY A 524 9.27 4.44 -2.64
C GLY A 524 9.44 5.82 -1.99
N VAL A 525 8.42 6.67 -2.08
CA VAL A 525 8.42 8.03 -1.47
C VAL A 525 8.61 8.01 0.06
N GLY A 526 8.23 6.90 0.71
CA GLY A 526 8.55 6.58 2.10
C GLY A 526 7.89 5.28 2.55
N ALA A 527 8.11 4.90 3.82
CA ALA A 527 7.66 3.65 4.43
C ALA A 527 7.80 3.73 5.96
N TYR A 528 7.23 2.78 6.70
CA TYR A 528 7.49 2.61 8.12
C TYR A 528 8.38 1.39 8.39
N GLU A 529 9.49 1.58 9.11
CA GLU A 529 10.40 0.51 9.52
C GLU A 529 10.22 0.21 11.01
N THR A 530 9.62 -0.95 11.29
CA THR A 530 9.27 -1.39 12.65
C THR A 530 10.52 -1.63 13.50
N ALA A 531 11.58 -2.20 12.92
CA ALA A 531 12.78 -2.60 13.68
C ALA A 531 13.50 -1.42 14.35
N VAL A 532 13.44 -0.23 13.73
CA VAL A 532 14.00 1.00 14.28
C VAL A 532 12.92 2.00 14.74
N ARG A 533 11.64 1.68 14.52
CA ARG A 533 10.46 2.51 14.81
C ARG A 533 10.50 3.88 14.15
N ASN A 534 10.96 3.90 12.90
CA ASN A 534 11.12 5.14 12.14
C ASN A 534 10.18 5.18 10.95
N PHE A 535 9.60 6.37 10.77
CA PHE A 535 9.07 6.77 9.49
C PHE A 535 10.23 7.12 8.54
N MET A 536 10.29 6.43 7.41
CA MET A 536 11.27 6.63 6.34
C MET A 536 10.68 7.49 5.24
N PHE A 537 11.45 8.45 4.72
CA PHE A 537 11.09 9.20 3.51
C PHE A 537 12.25 9.23 2.52
N ASN A 538 11.94 9.44 1.25
CA ASN A 538 12.95 9.62 0.23
C ASN A 538 13.45 11.06 0.22
N ALA A 539 14.71 11.27 0.63
CA ALA A 539 15.32 12.60 0.68
C ALA A 539 15.86 13.11 -0.67
N ASP A 540 15.74 12.32 -1.75
CA ASP A 540 16.10 12.75 -3.10
C ASP A 540 15.07 13.76 -3.65
N PRO A 541 15.46 14.96 -4.10
CA PRO A 541 14.55 15.97 -4.66
C PRO A 541 13.69 15.53 -5.86
N TYR A 542 14.07 14.45 -6.54
CA TYR A 542 13.33 13.92 -7.70
C TYR A 542 12.50 12.67 -7.39
N TYR A 543 12.68 12.07 -6.21
CA TYR A 543 11.93 10.88 -5.77
C TYR A 543 11.15 11.09 -4.47
N GLY A 544 11.37 12.21 -3.78
CA GLY A 544 10.65 12.62 -2.60
C GLY A 544 9.27 13.20 -2.90
N LEU A 545 8.45 13.25 -1.85
CA LEU A 545 7.10 13.80 -1.90
C LEU A 545 7.12 15.34 -1.96
N GLN A 546 6.17 15.93 -2.67
CA GLN A 546 6.02 17.38 -2.74
C GLN A 546 5.55 17.97 -1.40
N LYS A 547 5.95 19.22 -1.14
CA LYS A 547 5.65 19.98 0.08
C LYS A 547 4.17 20.03 0.43
N TRP A 548 3.29 20.04 -0.56
CA TRP A 548 1.83 20.08 -0.40
C TRP A 548 1.19 18.73 -0.02
N SER A 549 1.94 17.62 0.03
CA SER A 549 1.38 16.29 0.38
C SER A 549 1.93 15.71 1.70
N VAL A 550 2.84 16.43 2.37
CA VAL A 550 3.53 15.99 3.61
C VAL A 550 2.57 15.47 4.68
N THR A 551 1.43 16.14 4.91
CA THR A 551 0.51 15.80 6.00
C THR A 551 -0.13 14.43 5.82
N SER A 552 -0.70 14.13 4.64
CA SER A 552 -1.38 12.83 4.43
C SER A 552 -0.39 11.68 4.47
N PHE A 553 0.73 11.85 3.77
CA PHE A 553 1.75 10.84 3.67
C PHE A 553 2.40 10.54 5.04
N ALA A 554 2.81 11.56 5.78
CA ALA A 554 3.40 11.33 7.10
C ALA A 554 2.35 10.77 8.08
N ASN A 555 1.08 11.16 7.98
CA ASN A 555 0.01 10.59 8.79
C ASN A 555 -0.18 9.08 8.56
N HIS A 556 -0.07 8.63 7.31
CA HIS A 556 -0.10 7.21 6.93
C HIS A 556 0.97 6.37 7.64
N GLU A 557 2.18 6.91 7.78
CA GLU A 557 3.33 6.15 8.30
C GLU A 557 3.60 6.35 9.80
N SER A 558 2.89 7.29 10.45
CA SER A 558 3.22 7.77 11.79
C SER A 558 2.16 7.48 12.87
N MET A 559 2.01 8.39 13.85
CA MET A 559 1.26 8.18 15.10
C MET A 559 -0.21 7.80 14.92
N MET A 560 -0.85 8.12 13.79
CA MET A 560 -2.20 7.61 13.56
C MET A 560 -2.19 6.35 12.68
N GLY A 561 -1.33 6.27 11.68
CA GLY A 561 -1.21 5.12 10.78
C GLY A 561 -0.32 3.98 11.28
N HIS A 562 0.62 3.53 10.43
CA HIS A 562 1.40 2.28 10.61
C HIS A 562 2.16 2.21 11.93
N HIS A 563 2.84 3.28 12.35
CA HIS A 563 3.60 3.27 13.59
C HIS A 563 2.73 2.88 14.79
N ASN A 564 1.60 3.56 14.98
CA ASN A 564 0.75 3.25 16.13
C ASN A 564 0.09 1.89 15.95
N GLN A 565 -0.36 1.51 14.75
CA GLN A 565 -0.91 0.18 14.50
C GLN A 565 0.03 -0.95 14.94
N LEU A 566 1.29 -0.86 14.53
CA LEU A 566 2.29 -1.91 14.74
C LEU A 566 2.81 -1.90 16.18
N MET A 567 3.05 -0.73 16.76
CA MET A 567 3.43 -0.62 18.18
C MET A 567 2.28 -1.02 19.12
N TYR A 568 1.03 -0.76 18.72
CA TYR A 568 -0.12 -1.23 19.48
C TYR A 568 -0.17 -2.76 19.47
N ALA A 569 0.12 -3.39 18.33
CA ALA A 569 0.24 -4.84 18.26
C ALA A 569 1.44 -5.38 19.09
N GLU A 570 2.58 -4.69 19.10
CA GLU A 570 3.73 -5.15 19.88
C GLU A 570 3.51 -5.06 21.40
N HIS A 571 2.82 -4.01 21.86
CA HIS A 571 2.72 -3.70 23.29
C HIS A 571 1.38 -4.07 23.94
N HIS A 572 0.29 -4.11 23.16
CA HIS A 572 -1.08 -4.13 23.70
C HIS A 572 -1.98 -5.22 23.11
N LEU A 573 -1.39 -6.23 22.45
CA LEU A 573 -2.18 -7.37 21.97
C LEU A 573 -2.91 -8.08 23.10
N THR A 574 -4.11 -8.55 22.79
CA THR A 574 -4.89 -9.33 23.74
C THR A 574 -4.16 -10.61 24.11
N LYS A 575 -3.97 -10.79 25.42
CA LYS A 575 -3.46 -12.01 26.04
C LYS A 575 -4.47 -12.52 27.05
N PHE A 576 -4.63 -13.84 27.11
CA PHE A 576 -5.36 -14.51 28.18
C PHE A 576 -4.36 -14.99 29.23
N LYS A 577 -4.78 -15.08 30.49
CA LYS A 577 -3.97 -15.68 31.56
C LYS A 577 -4.68 -16.90 32.08
N ASP A 578 -3.96 -18.02 32.16
CA ASP A 578 -4.51 -19.20 32.81
C ASP A 578 -4.54 -19.07 34.33
N LYS A 579 -5.14 -20.06 34.98
CA LYS A 579 -5.24 -20.20 36.44
C LYS A 579 -3.90 -20.10 37.19
N ASP A 580 -2.80 -20.40 36.51
CA ASP A 580 -1.44 -20.42 37.04
C ASP A 580 -0.68 -19.13 36.69
N GLY A 581 -1.33 -18.21 35.94
CA GLY A 581 -0.79 -16.92 35.54
C GLY A 581 0.02 -16.93 34.25
N ASN A 582 0.06 -18.06 33.52
CA ASN A 582 0.77 -18.16 32.25
C ASN A 582 0.01 -17.46 31.14
N GLU A 583 0.72 -16.72 30.30
CA GLU A 583 0.14 -16.04 29.15
C GLU A 583 -0.21 -17.01 28.02
N ILE A 584 -1.42 -16.86 27.48
CA ILE A 584 -1.87 -17.50 26.26
C ILE A 584 -2.11 -16.39 25.25
N ALA A 585 -1.35 -16.44 24.17
CA ALA A 585 -1.46 -15.51 23.06
C ALA A 585 -1.38 -16.29 21.74
N LEU A 586 -2.00 -15.75 20.69
CA LEU A 586 -1.63 -16.14 19.33
C LEU A 586 -0.25 -15.55 19.02
N THR A 587 0.49 -16.25 18.17
CA THR A 587 1.77 -15.77 17.69
C THR A 587 1.57 -14.48 16.88
N PRO A 588 2.36 -13.42 17.11
CA PRO A 588 2.39 -12.26 16.20
C PRO A 588 2.60 -12.70 14.75
N GLY A 589 1.85 -12.11 13.81
CA GLY A 589 1.90 -12.48 12.40
C GLY A 589 1.14 -13.77 12.02
N ILE A 590 0.33 -14.35 12.93
CA ILE A 590 -0.59 -15.44 12.57
C ILE A 590 -1.56 -15.05 11.44
N PHE A 591 -1.90 -13.76 11.38
CA PHE A 591 -2.63 -13.14 10.29
C PHE A 591 -1.71 -12.09 9.65
N ASP A 592 -1.71 -12.04 8.33
CA ASP A 592 -0.83 -11.17 7.53
C ASP A 592 -1.61 -10.63 6.33
N TYR A 593 -2.61 -9.81 6.63
CA TYR A 593 -3.54 -9.30 5.63
C TYR A 593 -3.27 -7.83 5.31
N THR A 594 -2.86 -7.58 4.07
CA THR A 594 -2.62 -6.24 3.54
C THR A 594 -3.86 -5.35 3.66
N SER A 595 -5.07 -5.89 3.49
CA SER A 595 -6.30 -5.10 3.65
C SER A 595 -6.51 -4.56 5.06
N TYR A 596 -6.07 -5.26 6.09
CA TYR A 596 -6.09 -4.70 7.44
C TYR A 596 -4.99 -3.64 7.61
N ILE A 597 -3.74 -3.99 7.24
CA ILE A 597 -2.56 -3.16 7.50
C ILE A 597 -2.67 -1.83 6.76
N GLU A 598 -2.81 -1.88 5.44
CA GLU A 598 -2.94 -0.70 4.57
C GLU A 598 -4.29 -0.03 4.73
N GLY A 599 -5.36 -0.81 4.93
CA GLY A 599 -6.70 -0.28 5.13
C GLY A 599 -6.80 0.60 6.38
N TRP A 600 -6.10 0.25 7.45
CA TRP A 600 -5.96 1.09 8.64
C TRP A 600 -5.28 2.41 8.33
N ALA A 601 -4.10 2.38 7.70
CA ALA A 601 -3.34 3.60 7.41
C ALA A 601 -4.13 4.54 6.46
N LEU A 602 -4.79 3.98 5.45
CA LEU A 602 -5.68 4.73 4.55
C LEU A 602 -6.95 5.24 5.26
N PHE A 603 -7.49 4.48 6.21
CA PHE A 603 -8.58 4.96 7.07
C PHE A 603 -8.11 6.12 7.96
N MET A 604 -6.86 6.09 8.43
CA MET A 604 -6.26 7.18 9.21
C MET A 604 -5.96 8.43 8.38
N GLU A 605 -5.66 8.30 7.09
CA GLU A 605 -5.60 9.44 6.17
C GLU A 605 -6.96 10.15 6.06
N TRP A 606 -8.05 9.38 5.89
CA TRP A 606 -9.41 9.94 5.95
C TRP A 606 -9.72 10.53 7.34
N PHE A 607 -9.36 9.82 8.42
CA PHE A 607 -9.57 10.29 9.78
C PHE A 607 -8.77 11.57 10.09
N GLY A 608 -7.65 11.82 9.41
CA GLY A 608 -6.93 13.10 9.49
C GLY A 608 -7.81 14.30 9.13
N ILE A 609 -8.76 14.13 8.19
CA ILE A 609 -9.79 15.12 7.90
C ILE A 609 -10.69 15.30 9.12
N GLU A 610 -11.26 14.21 9.64
CA GLU A 610 -12.13 14.23 10.82
C GLU A 610 -11.42 14.76 12.09
N ALA A 611 -10.11 14.58 12.19
CA ALA A 611 -9.25 15.08 13.25
C ALA A 611 -8.85 16.56 13.07
N LYS A 612 -9.36 17.24 12.04
CA LYS A 612 -9.12 18.66 11.74
C LYS A 612 -7.69 18.98 11.27
N PHE A 613 -6.95 18.04 10.68
CA PHE A 613 -5.57 18.30 10.22
C PHE A 613 -5.47 19.32 9.08
N TYR A 614 -6.58 19.58 8.39
CA TYR A 614 -6.61 20.49 7.26
C TYR A 614 -7.52 21.71 7.47
N GLY A 615 -8.37 21.71 8.50
CA GLY A 615 -9.41 22.71 8.68
C GLY A 615 -10.65 22.15 9.37
N THR A 616 -11.76 22.84 9.27
CA THR A 616 -13.04 22.45 9.88
C THR A 616 -13.76 21.41 9.02
N PRO A 617 -13.98 20.17 9.50
CA PRO A 617 -14.70 19.15 8.74
C PRO A 617 -16.17 19.52 8.57
N ASP A 618 -16.80 19.05 7.49
CA ASP A 618 -18.25 19.14 7.33
C ASP A 618 -18.96 18.01 8.08
N TYR A 619 -18.97 18.10 9.42
CA TYR A 619 -19.63 17.11 10.28
C TYR A 619 -21.15 17.01 10.10
N VAL A 620 -21.76 17.99 9.42
CA VAL A 620 -23.21 18.01 9.14
C VAL A 620 -23.55 17.14 7.93
N SER A 621 -22.65 17.06 6.94
CA SER A 621 -22.83 16.19 5.77
C SER A 621 -22.92 14.71 6.17
N THR A 622 -23.85 14.00 5.53
CA THR A 622 -23.95 12.54 5.60
C THR A 622 -22.96 11.84 4.68
N ASN A 623 -22.30 12.56 3.77
CA ASN A 623 -21.22 12.04 2.95
C ASN A 623 -19.89 12.16 3.70
N LEU A 624 -19.28 11.02 4.06
CA LEU A 624 -17.99 10.98 4.77
C LEU A 624 -16.81 11.54 3.95
N ASP A 625 -16.96 11.64 2.62
CA ASP A 625 -15.96 12.22 1.73
C ASP A 625 -16.27 13.69 1.40
N SER A 626 -17.08 14.36 2.23
CA SER A 626 -17.38 15.79 2.11
C SER A 626 -16.13 16.66 2.27
N LEU A 627 -16.04 17.71 1.44
CA LEU A 627 -15.04 18.76 1.59
C LEU A 627 -15.15 19.45 2.96
N PRO A 628 -14.03 19.75 3.65
CA PRO A 628 -14.02 20.66 4.79
C PRO A 628 -14.71 21.99 4.49
N THR A 629 -15.44 22.54 5.47
CA THR A 629 -16.22 23.77 5.31
C THR A 629 -15.36 25.03 5.40
N ASP A 630 -14.24 24.97 6.12
CA ASP A 630 -13.37 26.12 6.38
C ASP A 630 -11.90 25.69 6.51
N PHE A 631 -11.03 26.28 5.69
CA PHE A 631 -9.57 26.03 5.67
C PHE A 631 -8.77 27.15 6.36
N GLY A 632 -9.45 28.08 7.03
CA GLY A 632 -8.87 29.29 7.58
C GLY A 632 -7.64 29.03 8.48
N TRP A 633 -6.81 30.06 8.57
CA TRP A 633 -5.50 30.04 9.23
C TRP A 633 -5.50 29.51 10.68
N ASN A 634 -6.62 29.60 11.40
CA ASN A 634 -6.77 29.15 12.78
C ASN A 634 -7.67 27.90 12.95
N LYS A 635 -7.94 27.17 11.87
CA LYS A 635 -8.86 26.02 11.90
C LYS A 635 -8.16 24.67 11.96
N SER A 636 -6.92 24.60 11.49
CA SER A 636 -6.17 23.37 11.37
C SER A 636 -5.49 22.96 12.68
N TYR A 637 -5.50 21.67 12.95
CA TYR A 637 -4.71 20.98 13.98
C TYR A 637 -3.49 20.24 13.38
N GLY A 638 -3.26 20.40 12.06
CA GLY A 638 -2.12 19.82 11.35
C GLY A 638 -0.91 20.75 11.38
N ILE A 639 -0.20 20.84 10.26
CA ILE A 639 1.11 21.53 10.19
C ILE A 639 1.04 23.04 10.39
N THR A 640 -0.13 23.68 10.35
CA THR A 640 -0.33 25.11 10.64
C THR A 640 -0.89 25.37 12.04
N SER A 641 -1.02 24.34 12.87
CA SER A 641 -1.64 24.43 14.21
C SER A 641 -0.96 25.41 15.16
N PHE A 642 0.32 25.71 14.94
CA PHE A 642 1.05 26.73 15.69
C PHE A 642 0.46 28.14 15.58
N LEU A 643 -0.41 28.41 14.59
CA LEU A 643 -1.13 29.68 14.47
C LEU A 643 -2.45 29.74 15.24
N LYS A 644 -3.03 28.59 15.58
CA LYS A 644 -4.44 28.46 16.01
C LYS A 644 -4.79 29.33 17.22
N ASP A 645 -3.91 29.36 18.21
CA ASP A 645 -4.14 30.02 19.50
C ASP A 645 -3.30 31.32 19.65
N VAL A 646 -2.77 31.86 18.54
CA VAL A 646 -1.97 33.09 18.53
C VAL A 646 -2.83 34.31 18.86
N ASN A 647 -2.45 35.03 19.91
CA ASN A 647 -3.13 36.23 20.38
C ASN A 647 -2.33 37.50 20.03
N ILE A 648 -2.43 37.96 18.79
CA ILE A 648 -1.86 39.22 18.31
C ILE A 648 -2.90 40.03 17.52
N ASN A 649 -2.71 41.34 17.42
CA ASN A 649 -3.50 42.15 16.51
C ASN A 649 -2.96 42.04 15.08
N TRP A 650 -3.67 41.25 14.26
CA TRP A 650 -3.32 40.98 12.86
C TRP A 650 -3.35 42.21 11.94
N ASP A 651 -3.98 43.31 12.36
CA ASP A 651 -4.01 44.56 11.59
C ASP A 651 -2.85 45.51 11.95
N LYS A 652 -2.05 45.15 12.97
CA LYS A 652 -0.85 45.91 13.37
C LYS A 652 0.41 45.22 12.87
N GLU A 653 0.99 45.81 11.83
CA GLU A 653 2.24 45.36 11.19
C GLU A 653 3.38 45.09 12.20
N GLU A 654 3.55 45.94 13.21
CA GLU A 654 4.61 45.76 14.21
C GLU A 654 4.41 44.47 15.04
N GLU A 655 3.18 44.16 15.44
CA GLU A 655 2.87 42.96 16.22
C GLU A 655 3.04 41.69 15.36
N VAL A 656 2.55 41.72 14.11
CA VAL A 656 2.69 40.60 13.16
C VAL A 656 4.16 40.33 12.86
N ASN A 657 4.95 41.36 12.58
CA ASN A 657 6.37 41.19 12.24
C ASN A 657 7.21 40.67 13.43
N LYS A 658 6.79 40.92 14.68
CA LYS A 658 7.45 40.40 15.89
C LYS A 658 6.98 38.99 16.30
N SER A 659 5.87 38.49 15.77
CA SER A 659 5.36 37.15 16.11
C SER A 659 6.26 36.05 15.56
N ALA A 660 6.71 35.14 16.43
CA ALA A 660 7.50 33.98 16.03
C ALA A 660 6.71 33.02 15.13
N GLU A 661 5.40 32.89 15.37
CA GLU A 661 4.49 32.06 14.61
C GLU A 661 4.25 32.63 13.21
N ALA A 662 4.13 33.96 13.07
CA ALA A 662 4.10 34.61 11.77
C ALA A 662 5.40 34.34 10.98
N GLN A 663 6.57 34.46 11.61
CA GLN A 663 7.85 34.12 10.97
C GLN A 663 7.97 32.63 10.62
N LYS A 664 7.44 31.73 11.46
CA LYS A 664 7.36 30.29 11.17
C LYS A 664 6.52 30.04 9.92
N MET A 665 5.38 30.72 9.76
CA MET A 665 4.54 30.59 8.56
C MET A 665 5.24 31.10 7.29
N LYS A 666 5.99 32.21 7.37
CA LYS A 666 6.76 32.75 6.23
C LYS A 666 7.82 31.78 5.71
N THR A 667 8.32 30.90 6.57
CA THR A 667 9.41 29.97 6.25
C THR A 667 8.97 28.51 6.16
N LEU A 668 7.70 28.21 6.46
CA LEU A 668 7.15 26.85 6.42
C LEU A 668 7.35 26.22 5.04
N HIS A 669 7.98 25.05 5.01
CA HIS A 669 8.35 24.31 3.79
C HIS A 669 9.14 25.18 2.78
N GLY A 670 10.10 25.94 3.29
CA GLY A 670 10.90 26.88 2.52
C GLY A 670 10.14 28.12 2.05
N GLY A 671 9.01 28.42 2.70
CA GLY A 671 8.23 29.63 2.47
C GLY A 671 7.35 29.58 1.22
N VAL A 672 7.21 28.41 0.58
CA VAL A 672 6.47 28.26 -0.68
C VAL A 672 5.06 28.84 -0.62
N TYR A 673 4.32 28.61 0.47
CA TYR A 673 2.96 29.12 0.62
C TYR A 673 2.90 30.65 0.70
N TYR A 674 3.81 31.24 1.47
CA TYR A 674 3.92 32.70 1.60
C TYR A 674 4.37 33.34 0.28
N ASN A 675 5.29 32.69 -0.44
CA ASN A 675 5.76 33.17 -1.74
C ASN A 675 4.64 33.13 -2.79
N LYS A 676 3.85 32.04 -2.88
CA LYS A 676 2.69 31.98 -3.77
C LYS A 676 1.63 33.03 -3.45
N VAL A 677 1.46 33.38 -2.18
CA VAL A 677 0.60 34.51 -1.76
C VAL A 677 1.20 35.87 -2.16
N ASN A 678 2.51 36.06 -2.11
CA ASN A 678 3.16 37.29 -2.59
C ASN A 678 3.20 37.43 -4.10
N GLU A 679 3.15 36.31 -4.84
CA GLU A 679 2.97 36.30 -6.29
C GLU A 679 1.56 36.76 -6.69
N ALA A 680 0.58 36.71 -5.77
CA ALA A 680 -0.72 37.32 -5.97
C ALA A 680 -0.56 38.85 -6.10
N GLY A 681 -1.35 39.49 -6.97
CA GLY A 681 -1.26 40.93 -7.19
C GLY A 681 -1.34 41.73 -5.89
N ASN A 682 -0.56 42.82 -5.79
CA ASN A 682 -0.44 43.63 -4.56
C ASN A 682 -1.78 44.17 -4.00
N SER A 683 -2.84 44.18 -4.81
CA SER A 683 -4.18 44.57 -4.40
C SER A 683 -4.98 43.46 -3.70
N VAL A 684 -4.53 42.20 -3.77
CA VAL A 684 -5.23 41.05 -3.19
C VAL A 684 -4.99 40.98 -1.67
N PHE A 685 -3.73 41.13 -1.24
CA PHE A 685 -3.34 41.09 0.17
C PHE A 685 -2.52 42.32 0.53
N THR A 686 -3.13 43.27 1.24
CA THR A 686 -2.57 44.61 1.46
C THR A 686 -1.80 44.77 2.77
N THR A 687 -1.92 43.83 3.71
CA THR A 687 -1.20 43.83 5.00
C THR A 687 -0.41 42.54 5.16
N GLU A 688 0.64 42.56 5.98
CA GLU A 688 1.40 41.35 6.29
C GLU A 688 0.51 40.32 7.01
N GLY A 689 -0.36 40.77 7.92
CA GLY A 689 -1.30 39.89 8.60
C GLY A 689 -2.24 39.17 7.63
N ALA A 690 -2.74 39.85 6.59
CA ALA A 690 -3.55 39.23 5.55
C ALA A 690 -2.76 38.16 4.78
N LYS A 691 -1.49 38.44 4.44
CA LYS A 691 -0.61 37.48 3.74
C LYS A 691 -0.33 36.24 4.57
N ILE A 692 -0.06 36.38 5.86
CA ILE A 692 0.18 35.23 6.75
C ILE A 692 -1.06 34.34 6.85
N LYS A 693 -2.24 34.95 7.04
CA LYS A 693 -3.50 34.20 7.10
C LYS A 693 -3.79 33.48 5.78
N ALA A 694 -3.61 34.16 4.66
CA ALA A 694 -3.77 33.57 3.34
C ALA A 694 -2.76 32.44 3.07
N ALA A 695 -1.51 32.58 3.51
CA ALA A 695 -0.49 31.55 3.35
C ALA A 695 -0.84 30.29 4.16
N ALA A 696 -1.37 30.44 5.37
CA ALA A 696 -1.83 29.33 6.18
C ALA A 696 -3.08 28.66 5.58
N GLU A 697 -4.04 29.44 5.08
CA GLU A 697 -5.22 28.91 4.39
C GLU A 697 -4.85 28.19 3.09
N LEU A 698 -3.93 28.75 2.29
CA LEU A 698 -3.37 28.09 1.13
C LEU A 698 -2.70 26.77 1.52
N CYS A 699 -1.84 26.78 2.54
CA CYS A 699 -1.18 25.58 3.04
C CYS A 699 -2.20 24.50 3.39
N ASN A 700 -3.22 24.84 4.17
CA ASN A 700 -4.30 23.94 4.58
C ASN A 700 -5.05 23.32 3.38
N MET A 701 -5.44 24.14 2.41
CA MET A 701 -6.09 23.66 1.18
C MET A 701 -5.18 22.73 0.37
N LEU A 702 -3.90 23.06 0.24
CA LEU A 702 -2.95 22.27 -0.52
C LEU A 702 -2.62 20.94 0.17
N GLN A 703 -2.47 20.94 1.51
CA GLN A 703 -2.31 19.71 2.30
C GLN A 703 -3.52 18.76 2.15
N TYR A 704 -4.73 19.32 2.11
CA TYR A 704 -5.93 18.53 1.85
C TYR A 704 -6.00 18.03 0.40
N PHE A 705 -5.57 18.83 -0.58
CA PHE A 705 -5.38 18.34 -1.95
C PHE A 705 -4.38 17.16 -1.98
N GLY A 706 -3.30 17.25 -1.20
CA GLY A 706 -2.38 16.14 -0.91
C GLY A 706 -3.10 14.87 -0.50
N ALA A 707 -3.95 14.96 0.53
CA ALA A 707 -4.74 13.83 1.01
C ALA A 707 -5.67 13.23 -0.06
N LEU A 708 -6.32 14.08 -0.85
CA LEU A 708 -7.13 13.61 -1.99
C LEU A 708 -6.27 12.92 -3.04
N ASN A 709 -5.09 13.46 -3.36
CA ASN A 709 -4.18 12.89 -4.36
C ASN A 709 -3.66 11.53 -3.95
N GLU A 710 -3.25 11.39 -2.68
CA GLU A 710 -2.83 10.09 -2.15
C GLU A 710 -3.99 9.10 -2.16
N ALA A 711 -5.18 9.50 -1.71
CA ALA A 711 -6.37 8.64 -1.75
C ALA A 711 -6.76 8.24 -3.19
N GLN A 712 -6.64 9.17 -4.16
CA GLN A 712 -7.17 8.98 -5.51
C GLN A 712 -6.53 7.79 -6.22
N LEU A 713 -5.22 7.62 -6.11
CA LEU A 713 -4.54 6.46 -6.70
C LEU A 713 -5.09 5.14 -6.13
N ARG A 714 -5.31 5.07 -4.82
CA ARG A 714 -5.79 3.84 -4.15
C ARG A 714 -7.29 3.62 -4.35
N ASN A 715 -8.09 4.67 -4.49
CA ASN A 715 -9.50 4.59 -4.89
C ASN A 715 -9.62 3.96 -6.27
N MET A 716 -8.82 4.43 -7.23
CA MET A 716 -8.85 3.91 -8.61
C MET A 716 -8.38 2.45 -8.68
N ARG A 717 -7.53 1.97 -7.77
CA ARG A 717 -7.08 0.58 -7.73
C ARG A 717 -8.21 -0.43 -7.50
N LEU A 718 -9.22 -0.09 -6.68
CA LEU A 718 -10.42 -0.92 -6.51
C LEU A 718 -11.16 -1.08 -7.84
N LEU A 719 -11.35 0.05 -8.53
CA LEU A 719 -12.02 0.13 -9.81
C LEU A 719 -11.24 -0.66 -10.88
N PHE A 720 -9.93 -0.46 -11.00
CA PHE A 720 -9.15 -1.05 -12.10
C PHE A 720 -9.05 -2.57 -12.03
N ASP A 721 -8.77 -3.13 -10.86
CA ASP A 721 -8.64 -4.59 -10.70
C ASP A 721 -9.96 -5.29 -11.06
N THR A 722 -11.07 -4.79 -10.52
CA THR A 722 -12.41 -5.30 -10.83
C THR A 722 -12.86 -5.00 -12.25
N ALA A 723 -12.46 -3.86 -12.84
CA ALA A 723 -12.71 -3.55 -14.24
C ALA A 723 -11.99 -4.51 -15.18
N TYR A 724 -10.76 -4.94 -14.86
CA TYR A 724 -10.04 -5.95 -15.64
C TYR A 724 -10.63 -7.35 -15.46
N HIS A 725 -10.88 -7.74 -14.21
CA HIS A 725 -11.04 -9.14 -13.83
C HIS A 725 -12.45 -9.52 -13.41
N GLY A 726 -13.28 -8.58 -12.95
CA GLY A 726 -14.64 -8.82 -12.50
C GLY A 726 -15.58 -9.14 -13.64
N ALA A 727 -15.78 -10.43 -13.92
CA ALA A 727 -16.67 -10.87 -14.99
C ALA A 727 -18.16 -10.65 -14.66
N THR A 728 -18.51 -10.41 -13.38
CA THR A 728 -19.89 -10.13 -12.99
C THR A 728 -20.16 -8.62 -12.83
N VAL A 729 -19.13 -7.80 -13.02
CA VAL A 729 -19.24 -6.34 -13.03
C VAL A 729 -20.15 -5.90 -14.19
N LYS A 730 -21.27 -5.29 -13.82
CA LYS A 730 -22.24 -4.68 -14.75
C LYS A 730 -21.81 -3.27 -15.17
N GLY A 731 -20.90 -2.66 -14.42
CA GLY A 731 -20.43 -1.29 -14.64
C GLY A 731 -21.03 -0.28 -13.66
N ALA A 732 -20.83 1.00 -13.95
CA ALA A 732 -21.42 2.16 -13.27
C ALA A 732 -22.12 3.04 -14.33
N ALA A 733 -22.56 4.25 -13.95
CA ALA A 733 -23.34 5.13 -14.82
C ALA A 733 -22.70 5.40 -16.20
N ASP A 734 -21.37 5.54 -16.26
CA ASP A 734 -20.58 5.89 -17.44
C ASP A 734 -19.46 4.88 -17.78
N LEU A 735 -19.38 3.75 -17.06
CA LEU A 735 -18.31 2.77 -17.18
C LEU A 735 -18.87 1.33 -17.25
N THR A 736 -18.22 0.44 -18.00
CA THR A 736 -18.55 -1.01 -18.06
C THR A 736 -17.45 -1.87 -17.42
N GLY A 737 -17.64 -3.18 -17.24
CA GLY A 737 -16.55 -4.11 -16.91
C GLY A 737 -15.74 -4.57 -18.15
N GLY A 738 -14.69 -5.35 -17.95
CA GLY A 738 -13.91 -6.01 -19.02
C GLY A 738 -12.88 -5.14 -19.73
N TRP A 739 -12.21 -4.24 -19.00
CA TRP A 739 -11.34 -3.22 -19.58
C TRP A 739 -10.08 -3.76 -20.26
N SER A 740 -9.56 -2.95 -21.18
CA SER A 740 -8.25 -3.08 -21.80
C SER A 740 -7.20 -2.25 -21.06
N ILE A 741 -5.91 -2.48 -21.36
CA ILE A 741 -4.80 -1.70 -20.77
C ILE A 741 -4.92 -0.22 -21.13
N GLU A 742 -5.30 0.08 -22.37
CA GLU A 742 -5.51 1.45 -22.84
C GLU A 742 -6.63 2.15 -22.06
N LYS A 743 -7.75 1.48 -21.78
CA LYS A 743 -8.87 2.06 -21.02
C LYS A 743 -8.47 2.43 -19.59
N VAL A 744 -7.72 1.57 -18.90
CA VAL A 744 -7.20 1.89 -17.56
C VAL A 744 -6.31 3.13 -17.59
N ARG A 745 -5.38 3.22 -18.55
CA ARG A 745 -4.47 4.38 -18.69
C ARG A 745 -5.19 5.66 -19.03
N LYS A 746 -6.21 5.57 -19.89
CA LYS A 746 -7.07 6.70 -20.20
C LYS A 746 -7.76 7.21 -18.94
N TYR A 747 -8.37 6.31 -18.15
CA TYR A 747 -9.01 6.69 -16.91
C TYR A 747 -8.03 7.33 -15.91
N MET A 748 -6.82 6.76 -15.75
CA MET A 748 -5.77 7.36 -14.90
C MET A 748 -5.40 8.77 -15.37
N SER A 749 -5.29 8.99 -16.68
CA SER A 749 -4.94 10.31 -17.24
C SER A 749 -6.05 11.33 -17.06
N ASP A 750 -7.30 10.90 -17.16
CA ASP A 750 -8.46 11.78 -17.02
C ASP A 750 -8.73 12.15 -15.54
N ASN A 751 -8.26 11.34 -14.57
CA ASN A 751 -8.66 11.44 -13.16
C ASN A 751 -7.52 11.58 -12.15
N SER A 752 -6.25 11.66 -12.57
CA SER A 752 -5.11 11.78 -11.65
C SER A 752 -3.89 12.50 -12.24
N ALA A 753 -2.97 12.89 -11.36
CA ALA A 753 -1.71 13.57 -11.65
C ALA A 753 -0.54 12.63 -12.01
N LEU A 754 -0.77 11.32 -12.14
CA LEU A 754 0.30 10.33 -12.32
C LEU A 754 1.16 10.63 -13.55
N GLY A 755 2.46 10.34 -13.47
CA GLY A 755 3.36 10.39 -14.62
C GLY A 755 3.02 9.32 -15.66
N VAL A 756 3.48 9.48 -16.90
CA VAL A 756 3.24 8.50 -17.98
C VAL A 756 3.82 7.12 -17.60
N GLY A 757 5.05 7.08 -17.08
CA GLY A 757 5.71 5.84 -16.64
C GLY A 757 4.95 5.12 -15.52
N ASP A 758 4.40 5.85 -14.55
CA ASP A 758 3.59 5.27 -13.47
C ASP A 758 2.34 4.60 -14.03
N LYS A 759 1.63 5.27 -14.95
CA LYS A 759 0.42 4.73 -15.59
C LYS A 759 0.74 3.47 -16.38
N GLU A 760 1.83 3.46 -17.14
CA GLU A 760 2.26 2.29 -17.92
C GLU A 760 2.58 1.10 -17.02
N SER A 761 3.37 1.34 -15.96
CA SER A 761 3.76 0.31 -15.00
C SER A 761 2.55 -0.25 -14.23
N GLU A 762 1.73 0.63 -13.65
CA GLU A 762 0.62 0.25 -12.79
C GLU A 762 -0.53 -0.40 -13.59
N ALA A 763 -0.87 0.09 -14.79
CA ALA A 763 -1.92 -0.53 -15.61
C ALA A 763 -1.56 -1.98 -15.98
N LYS A 764 -0.29 -2.26 -16.27
CA LYS A 764 0.21 -3.63 -16.51
C LYS A 764 0.26 -4.45 -15.23
N ARG A 765 0.69 -3.86 -14.10
CA ARG A 765 0.71 -4.52 -12.80
C ARG A 765 -0.68 -5.01 -12.41
N TYR A 766 -1.71 -4.17 -12.50
CA TYR A 766 -3.06 -4.55 -12.07
C TYR A 766 -3.63 -5.70 -12.91
N LEU A 767 -3.31 -5.74 -14.22
CA LEU A 767 -3.64 -6.89 -15.04
C LEU A 767 -2.90 -8.15 -14.60
N ASN A 768 -1.63 -8.08 -14.21
CA ASN A 768 -0.81 -9.28 -13.95
C ASN A 768 -0.76 -9.71 -12.47
N PHE A 769 -1.09 -8.85 -11.52
CA PHE A 769 -1.04 -9.12 -10.08
C PHE A 769 -2.43 -9.04 -9.46
N VAL A 770 -3.30 -9.92 -9.94
CA VAL A 770 -4.76 -9.97 -9.71
C VAL A 770 -5.12 -9.87 -8.24
N GLY A 771 -6.10 -9.03 -7.94
CA GLY A 771 -6.66 -8.81 -6.63
C GLY A 771 -5.79 -7.91 -5.76
N GLN A 772 -4.46 -7.91 -5.94
CA GLN A 772 -3.53 -7.26 -5.02
C GLN A 772 -3.81 -5.75 -4.87
N ALA A 773 -4.16 -5.08 -5.97
CA ALA A 773 -4.47 -3.66 -5.96
C ALA A 773 -5.72 -3.34 -5.10
N THR A 774 -6.63 -4.29 -4.94
CA THR A 774 -7.84 -4.11 -4.11
C THR A 774 -7.57 -4.14 -2.61
N SER A 775 -6.48 -4.77 -2.19
CA SER A 775 -6.17 -4.97 -0.77
C SER A 775 -6.09 -3.65 0.00
N TYR A 776 -5.39 -2.66 -0.55
CA TYR A 776 -5.17 -1.36 0.09
C TYR A 776 -6.48 -0.67 0.53
N ASN A 777 -7.32 -0.27 -0.43
CA ASN A 777 -8.45 0.61 -0.14
C ASN A 777 -9.70 -0.14 0.36
N SER A 778 -9.78 -1.46 0.16
CA SER A 778 -10.94 -2.25 0.60
C SER A 778 -11.10 -2.23 2.12
N GLY A 779 -9.99 -2.38 2.85
CA GLY A 779 -10.00 -2.27 4.31
C GLY A 779 -10.44 -0.89 4.80
N LYS A 780 -9.95 0.19 4.18
CA LYS A 780 -10.40 1.56 4.49
C LYS A 780 -11.91 1.69 4.34
N GLU A 781 -12.46 1.24 3.21
CA GLU A 781 -13.89 1.37 2.93
C GLU A 781 -14.73 0.54 3.91
N ILE A 782 -14.27 -0.63 4.32
CA ILE A 782 -14.93 -1.43 5.37
C ILE A 782 -14.85 -0.72 6.74
N LEU A 783 -13.71 -0.12 7.08
CA LEU A 783 -13.53 0.62 8.33
C LEU A 783 -14.39 1.90 8.37
N LYS A 784 -14.55 2.60 7.24
CA LYS A 784 -15.48 3.73 7.10
C LYS A 784 -16.94 3.30 7.26
N ASP A 785 -17.33 2.19 6.63
CA ASP A 785 -18.67 1.62 6.80
C ASP A 785 -18.93 1.25 8.28
N LEU A 786 -17.96 0.61 8.95
CA LEU A 786 -18.04 0.27 10.37
C LEU A 786 -18.11 1.51 11.27
N TYR A 787 -17.32 2.54 10.98
CA TYR A 787 -17.37 3.81 11.70
C TYR A 787 -18.79 4.39 11.65
N GLU A 788 -19.41 4.42 10.47
CA GLU A 788 -20.76 4.93 10.29
C GLU A 788 -21.82 4.04 10.98
N GLU A 789 -21.71 2.72 10.87
CA GLU A 789 -22.60 1.78 11.57
C GLU A 789 -22.55 1.98 13.10
N VAL A 790 -21.34 2.14 13.66
CA VAL A 790 -21.12 2.36 15.10
C VAL A 790 -21.61 3.74 15.54
N ARG A 791 -21.28 4.79 14.79
CA ARG A 791 -21.74 6.16 15.07
C ARG A 791 -23.27 6.22 15.07
N ALA A 792 -23.92 5.65 14.06
CA ALA A 792 -25.38 5.58 13.98
C ALA A 792 -25.98 4.83 15.18
N THR A 793 -25.35 3.73 15.60
CA THR A 793 -25.78 2.93 16.76
C THR A 793 -25.69 3.71 18.08
N THR A 794 -24.64 4.52 18.26
CA THR A 794 -24.46 5.38 19.44
C THR A 794 -25.35 6.63 19.42
N LYS A 795 -26.01 6.93 18.28
CA LYS A 795 -26.85 8.12 18.05
C LYS A 795 -26.11 9.44 18.25
N LEU A 796 -24.79 9.44 18.09
CA LEU A 796 -23.97 10.64 18.20
C LEU A 796 -23.90 11.36 16.85
N SER A 797 -23.76 12.68 16.91
CA SER A 797 -23.33 13.45 15.74
C SER A 797 -21.91 13.00 15.33
N ARG A 798 -21.51 13.29 14.09
CA ARG A 798 -20.14 12.96 13.63
C ARG A 798 -19.09 13.69 14.47
N GLU A 799 -19.33 14.95 14.81
CA GLU A 799 -18.46 15.72 15.67
C GLU A 799 -18.37 15.16 17.10
N ASP A 800 -19.52 14.82 17.71
CA ASP A 800 -19.54 14.27 19.07
C ASP A 800 -18.87 12.90 19.14
N PHE A 801 -19.05 12.07 18.12
CA PHE A 801 -18.37 10.77 18.07
C PHE A 801 -16.86 10.95 18.09
N VAL A 802 -16.34 11.91 17.31
CA VAL A 802 -14.91 12.17 17.22
C VAL A 802 -14.38 12.85 18.49
N ASN A 803 -15.04 13.90 18.97
CA ASN A 803 -14.44 14.87 19.91
C ASN A 803 -14.98 14.82 21.35
N LYS A 804 -16.18 14.27 21.57
CA LYS A 804 -16.83 14.36 22.89
C LYS A 804 -16.10 13.56 23.96
N ASP A 805 -16.16 14.06 25.20
CA ASP A 805 -15.64 13.42 26.41
C ASP A 805 -14.19 12.93 26.24
N ASN A 806 -13.30 13.80 25.75
CA ASN A 806 -11.89 13.47 25.49
C ASN A 806 -11.73 12.25 24.56
N HIS A 807 -12.45 12.28 23.42
CA HIS A 807 -12.41 11.27 22.37
C HIS A 807 -12.84 9.87 22.83
N THR A 808 -13.65 9.73 23.88
CA THR A 808 -13.98 8.42 24.48
C THR A 808 -14.54 7.40 23.47
N ASN A 809 -15.41 7.84 22.55
CA ASN A 809 -15.99 6.95 21.54
C ASN A 809 -14.95 6.52 20.48
N THR A 810 -14.17 7.47 19.98
CA THR A 810 -13.04 7.20 19.07
C THR A 810 -12.04 6.22 19.69
N LYS A 811 -11.63 6.45 20.95
CA LYS A 811 -10.70 5.59 21.69
C LYS A 811 -11.22 4.16 21.79
N LYS A 812 -12.49 3.99 22.17
CA LYS A 812 -13.12 2.67 22.24
C LYS A 812 -13.15 1.99 20.86
N PHE A 813 -13.55 2.72 19.82
CA PHE A 813 -13.59 2.18 18.47
C PHE A 813 -12.20 1.74 17.99
N PHE A 814 -11.16 2.57 18.15
CA PHE A 814 -9.80 2.22 17.72
C PHE A 814 -9.17 1.09 18.55
N ASP A 815 -9.41 1.03 19.86
CA ASP A 815 -8.95 -0.09 20.70
C ASP A 815 -9.50 -1.44 20.20
N ILE A 816 -10.79 -1.51 19.84
CA ILE A 816 -11.40 -2.73 19.30
C ILE A 816 -10.73 -3.16 18.00
N LEU A 817 -10.44 -2.20 17.11
CA LEU A 817 -9.79 -2.47 15.83
C LEU A 817 -8.36 -2.98 16.02
N LEU A 818 -7.59 -2.43 16.97
CA LEU A 818 -6.14 -2.66 17.09
C LEU A 818 -5.75 -3.83 17.99
N ARG A 819 -6.49 -4.10 19.08
CA ARG A 819 -6.05 -5.00 20.16
C ARG A 819 -6.00 -6.50 19.82
N ASN A 820 -6.35 -6.87 18.59
CA ASN A 820 -6.26 -8.25 18.08
C ASN A 820 -5.40 -8.39 16.81
N SER A 821 -4.66 -7.33 16.41
CA SER A 821 -3.78 -7.30 15.24
C SER A 821 -4.50 -7.59 13.90
N ALA A 822 -3.73 -7.96 12.87
CA ALA A 822 -4.08 -8.01 11.45
C ALA A 822 -5.11 -9.06 11.03
N LEU A 823 -6.25 -9.10 11.72
CA LEU A 823 -7.40 -9.94 11.42
C LEU A 823 -7.91 -9.71 9.98
N PRO A 824 -8.50 -10.73 9.35
CA PRO A 824 -9.28 -10.52 8.13
C PRO A 824 -10.44 -9.55 8.43
N MET A 825 -10.78 -8.69 7.47
CA MET A 825 -11.76 -7.61 7.67
C MET A 825 -13.14 -8.13 8.10
N ASP A 826 -13.60 -9.31 7.63
CA ASP A 826 -14.84 -9.92 8.12
C ASP A 826 -14.82 -10.24 9.63
N ALA A 827 -13.66 -10.65 10.15
CA ALA A 827 -13.51 -10.86 11.59
C ALA A 827 -13.53 -9.51 12.35
N VAL A 828 -12.90 -8.46 11.79
CA VAL A 828 -12.97 -7.09 12.32
C VAL A 828 -14.43 -6.60 12.40
N VAL A 829 -15.20 -6.81 11.33
CA VAL A 829 -16.63 -6.47 11.28
C VAL A 829 -17.39 -7.20 12.39
N ALA A 830 -17.18 -8.51 12.54
CA ALA A 830 -17.87 -9.30 13.55
C ALA A 830 -17.57 -8.84 14.99
N ILE A 831 -16.30 -8.53 15.31
CA ILE A 831 -15.94 -8.07 16.66
C ILE A 831 -16.49 -6.69 16.98
N VAL A 832 -16.46 -5.76 16.02
CA VAL A 832 -16.99 -4.40 16.20
C VAL A 832 -18.49 -4.47 16.40
N ARG A 833 -19.20 -5.21 15.56
CA ARG A 833 -20.65 -5.38 15.70
C ARG A 833 -21.02 -6.01 17.03
N ALA A 834 -20.28 -7.02 17.50
CA ALA A 834 -20.50 -7.64 18.80
C ALA A 834 -20.32 -6.65 19.97
N GLU A 835 -19.23 -5.86 19.97
CA GLU A 835 -18.93 -4.84 21.00
C GLU A 835 -19.97 -3.72 21.12
N TYR A 836 -20.66 -3.42 20.03
CA TYR A 836 -21.71 -2.40 19.97
C TYR A 836 -23.13 -2.99 19.93
N GLY A 837 -23.28 -4.32 19.99
CA GLY A 837 -24.59 -4.99 19.96
C GLY A 837 -25.35 -4.83 18.63
N ILE A 838 -24.64 -4.68 17.52
CA ILE A 838 -25.19 -4.52 16.17
C ILE A 838 -25.55 -5.91 15.60
N LYS A 839 -26.82 -6.11 15.23
CA LYS A 839 -27.38 -7.42 14.82
C LYS A 839 -27.36 -7.70 13.30
N LYS A 840 -26.31 -7.31 12.60
CA LYS A 840 -26.26 -7.35 11.12
C LYS A 840 -25.19 -8.28 10.57
#